data_AF-A0AA51NAN7-F1
#
_entry.id   AF-A0AA51NAN7-F1
#
_cell.length_a   1.000
_cell.length_b   1.000
_cell.length_c   1.000
_cell.angle_alpha   90.00
_cell.angle_beta   90.00
_cell.angle_gamma   90.00
#
_symmetry.space_group_name_H-M   'P 1'
#
loop_
_entity.id
_entity.type
_entity.pdbx_description
1 polymer ?
#
loop_
_entity_poly.entity_id
_entity_poly.type
_entity_poly.pdbx_seq_one_letter_code
_entity_poly.pdbx_strand_id
1 'polypeptide(L)'
;MKKLLIILSLSFVLPFATYAQLELDYEDDINPYFLGDSVDLVFPLLYDFFKYNNDHPATNIQLALIFEDRYKNAHPISDYEAAIANAERAELLFGRSRDLIDDRETRRNAWYYPNFTNEFKRNGKPVVEFDSVKVVFYDGLKEADSFLTHMPPIHTNFMKMVEQYDLATKNFVRINGDYNSLKDVYLLYDDKLESRFNLVKNSYDSTLYYFKKYQEAAKEYPPFDLEQEISINKIKTYRLDGLVIQTDFLVDNIGLWDYGAWVDQVKKVIDTEINLLRKDIVTIEKKLDDSFAKMENWEPNDSINLDPIEKKSIYKIRKYDLNSPVANVFQYKDDKLDLISEQKSLSVYDTAEDISFQVKLYTINRVFQQTVSLENDLKKYNSEIPNSNLNKNKDFYQKYYGGIDGIKSYFKTEEEDLLKIRSESAEKLRLQILDHLEEPFLQEVPTYRGVEFEWQMPEYEYDPLTKNVAFINHSKKNVNDLEYFGGFYFDKDSVSQAFYGAKVGNSVKWYNAVPSVYSNSKVWQKVPDINVVGGGDLNFLVYESHVDSLDFVNRILVSDENGEIKNEIEINTQEKPIELTSLRNSNFQLAFYQGDGLGDAVWPTNLTAIRFHPDSSDYFIKEVSINGKYNGVFQTEAGLIVTSSSEDKKNIYVTIMDNEFNALKKKTFSFEEEIDIKHYYQVSDESLHLFNAKGEKGHLVFTDQLELRYSDIPLIEGGI
;
A
#
# COMPACT_ATOMS: atom_id res chain seq x y z
N MET A 1 74.63 51.23 -42.12
CA MET A 1 75.14 50.27 -43.13
C MET A 1 75.89 49.07 -42.54
N LYS A 2 76.69 49.19 -41.46
CA LYS A 2 77.39 48.02 -40.86
C LYS A 2 76.48 46.94 -40.23
N LYS A 3 75.28 47.30 -39.74
CA LYS A 3 74.32 46.32 -39.18
C LYS A 3 73.54 45.53 -40.26
N LEU A 4 73.42 46.05 -41.48
CA LEU A 4 72.71 45.37 -42.57
C LEU A 4 73.56 44.26 -43.22
N LEU A 5 74.89 44.45 -43.24
CA LEU A 5 75.84 43.48 -43.77
C LEU A 5 76.00 42.24 -42.88
N ILE A 6 75.80 42.37 -41.56
CA ILE A 6 75.87 41.24 -40.61
C ILE A 6 74.60 40.38 -40.66
N ILE A 7 73.45 40.98 -40.93
CA ILE A 7 72.17 40.26 -41.10
C ILE A 7 72.15 39.53 -42.45
N LEU A 8 72.69 40.14 -43.51
CA LEU A 8 72.81 39.46 -44.81
C LEU A 8 73.83 38.31 -44.81
N SER A 9 74.89 38.39 -43.98
CA SER A 9 75.86 37.29 -43.84
C SER A 9 75.34 36.14 -42.98
N LEU A 10 74.41 36.37 -42.04
CA LEU A 10 73.80 35.29 -41.25
C LEU A 10 72.73 34.51 -42.04
N SER A 11 72.03 35.15 -43.00
CA SER A 11 71.03 34.46 -43.83
C SER A 11 71.62 33.56 -44.91
N PHE A 12 72.90 33.70 -45.26
CA PHE A 12 73.56 32.84 -46.26
C PHE A 12 74.33 31.65 -45.67
N VAL A 13 74.40 31.51 -44.33
CA VAL A 13 75.06 30.37 -43.65
C VAL A 13 74.04 29.32 -43.17
N LEU A 14 72.73 29.55 -43.34
CA LEU A 14 71.67 28.64 -42.89
C LEU A 14 70.74 28.14 -44.01
N PRO A 15 71.28 27.52 -45.08
CA PRO A 15 70.51 26.46 -45.76
C PRO A 15 71.33 25.18 -46.00
N PHE A 16 72.29 24.85 -45.11
CA PHE A 16 72.98 23.55 -45.10
C PHE A 16 73.03 22.89 -43.72
N ALA A 17 72.08 23.19 -42.84
CA ALA A 17 71.65 22.20 -41.87
C ALA A 17 70.81 21.15 -42.61
N THR A 18 71.47 20.40 -43.49
CA THR A 18 71.01 19.05 -43.79
C THR A 18 70.89 18.39 -42.42
N TYR A 19 69.71 17.86 -42.12
CA TYR A 19 69.56 16.91 -41.04
C TYR A 19 70.55 15.78 -41.37
N ALA A 20 71.75 15.84 -40.79
CA ALA A 20 72.54 14.66 -40.55
C ALA A 20 71.74 13.88 -39.49
N GLN A 21 70.70 13.17 -39.94
CA GLN A 21 70.31 11.96 -39.23
C GLN A 21 71.60 11.16 -39.16
N LEU A 22 72.20 11.06 -37.97
CA LEU A 22 73.25 10.08 -37.75
C LEU A 22 72.70 8.76 -38.30
N GLU A 23 73.38 8.22 -39.31
CA GLU A 23 73.11 6.87 -39.78
C GLU A 23 73.42 5.97 -38.58
N LEU A 24 72.36 5.52 -37.90
CA LEU A 24 72.48 4.65 -36.72
C LEU A 24 73.24 3.40 -37.14
N ASP A 25 74.37 3.12 -36.50
CA ASP A 25 75.11 1.89 -36.73
C ASP A 25 74.60 0.78 -35.80
N TYR A 26 74.36 -0.41 -36.35
CA TYR A 26 73.77 -1.49 -35.56
C TYR A 26 74.75 -1.99 -34.48
N GLU A 27 76.04 -2.08 -34.79
CA GLU A 27 77.06 -2.64 -33.89
C GLU A 27 77.37 -1.68 -32.73
N ASP A 28 77.52 -0.39 -33.04
CA ASP A 28 77.96 0.62 -32.08
C ASP A 28 76.79 1.30 -31.33
N ASP A 29 75.65 1.55 -32.00
CA ASP A 29 74.56 2.35 -31.44
C ASP A 29 73.37 1.52 -30.91
N ILE A 30 73.21 0.25 -31.31
CA ILE A 30 72.03 -0.56 -30.96
C ILE A 30 72.42 -1.79 -30.14
N ASN A 31 73.42 -2.56 -30.60
CA ASN A 31 73.85 -3.80 -29.97
C ASN A 31 74.23 -3.69 -28.47
N PRO A 32 74.89 -2.61 -28.00
CA PRO A 32 75.26 -2.49 -26.59
C PRO A 32 74.07 -2.53 -25.62
N TYR A 33 72.88 -2.15 -26.09
CA TYR A 33 71.70 -2.15 -25.24
C TYR A 33 71.07 -3.53 -25.06
N PHE A 34 71.34 -4.50 -25.94
CA PHE A 34 70.94 -5.90 -25.72
C PHE A 34 71.82 -6.60 -24.68
N LEU A 35 73.00 -6.06 -24.40
CA LEU A 35 73.90 -6.51 -23.34
C LEU A 35 73.54 -5.88 -21.97
N GLY A 36 72.56 -4.97 -21.92
CA GLY A 36 72.05 -4.34 -20.70
C GLY A 36 70.54 -4.58 -20.49
N ASP A 37 70.04 -4.37 -19.27
CA ASP A 37 68.67 -4.75 -18.87
C ASP A 37 67.54 -3.80 -19.35
N SER A 38 67.73 -3.02 -20.43
CA SER A 38 66.78 -1.94 -20.80
C SER A 38 66.13 -2.12 -22.17
N VAL A 39 65.35 -3.19 -22.36
CA VAL A 39 64.62 -3.52 -23.60
C VAL A 39 63.74 -2.35 -24.10
N ASP A 40 63.12 -1.59 -23.20
CA ASP A 40 62.26 -0.45 -23.53
C ASP A 40 62.99 0.72 -24.19
N LEU A 41 64.29 0.89 -23.90
CA LEU A 41 65.12 1.93 -24.52
C LEU A 41 65.60 1.52 -25.92
N VAL A 42 65.63 0.22 -26.22
CA VAL A 42 66.13 -0.32 -27.49
C VAL A 42 65.10 -0.24 -28.59
N PHE A 43 63.83 -0.44 -28.26
CA PHE A 43 62.77 -0.53 -29.27
C PHE A 43 62.71 0.69 -30.20
N PRO A 44 62.72 1.96 -29.72
CA PRO A 44 62.68 3.12 -30.61
C PRO A 44 63.87 3.19 -31.57
N LEU A 45 65.08 2.92 -31.07
CA LEU A 45 66.32 2.94 -31.87
C LEU A 45 66.32 1.83 -32.92
N LEU A 46 65.95 0.62 -32.51
CA LEU A 46 65.87 -0.56 -33.38
C LEU A 46 64.79 -0.41 -34.45
N TYR A 47 63.65 0.16 -34.09
CA TYR A 47 62.55 0.40 -35.02
C TYR A 47 62.88 1.52 -36.01
N ASP A 48 63.57 2.58 -35.59
CA ASP A 48 64.04 3.63 -36.49
C ASP A 48 65.10 3.11 -37.48
N PHE A 49 66.03 2.27 -37.02
CA PHE A 49 66.99 1.59 -37.89
C PHE A 49 66.30 0.67 -38.90
N PHE A 50 65.29 -0.10 -38.46
CA PHE A 50 64.52 -1.00 -39.32
C PHE A 50 63.82 -0.29 -40.48
N LYS A 51 63.35 0.96 -40.30
CA LYS A 51 62.68 1.72 -41.36
C LYS A 51 63.53 1.89 -42.62
N TYR A 52 64.85 1.97 -42.45
CA TYR A 52 65.81 2.15 -43.54
C TYR A 52 66.56 0.86 -43.88
N ASN A 53 66.56 -0.13 -42.98
CA ASN A 53 67.29 -1.39 -43.08
C ASN A 53 66.40 -2.62 -42.82
N ASN A 54 65.30 -2.72 -43.56
CA ASN A 54 64.26 -3.73 -43.33
C ASN A 54 64.67 -5.19 -43.63
N ASP A 55 65.76 -5.38 -44.37
CA ASP A 55 66.36 -6.69 -44.70
C ASP A 55 67.57 -7.02 -43.79
N HIS A 56 67.83 -6.22 -42.75
CA HIS A 56 68.91 -6.50 -41.81
C HIS A 56 68.55 -7.72 -40.93
N PRO A 57 69.29 -8.85 -41.00
CA PRO A 57 68.87 -10.11 -40.38
C PRO A 57 68.69 -10.02 -38.86
N ALA A 58 69.66 -9.41 -38.17
CA ALA A 58 69.61 -9.25 -36.72
C ALA A 58 68.53 -8.28 -36.24
N THR A 59 68.20 -7.25 -37.03
CA THR A 59 67.13 -6.31 -36.68
C THR A 59 65.77 -6.99 -36.73
N ASN A 60 65.54 -7.86 -37.72
CA ASN A 60 64.30 -8.60 -37.87
C ASN A 60 64.07 -9.51 -36.65
N ILE A 61 65.06 -10.32 -36.25
CA ILE A 61 64.85 -11.27 -35.14
C ILE A 61 64.72 -10.57 -33.79
N GLN A 62 65.47 -9.50 -33.55
CA GLN A 62 65.39 -8.77 -32.28
C GLN A 62 64.06 -8.01 -32.15
N LEU A 63 63.54 -7.41 -33.23
CA LEU A 63 62.20 -6.84 -33.21
C LEU A 63 61.13 -7.92 -33.04
N ALA A 64 61.31 -9.09 -33.66
CA ALA A 64 60.38 -10.21 -33.51
C ALA A 64 60.25 -10.63 -32.04
N LEU A 65 61.38 -10.76 -31.32
CA LEU A 65 61.41 -11.07 -29.90
C LEU A 65 60.73 -10.00 -29.04
N ILE A 66 60.91 -8.72 -29.34
CA ILE A 66 60.23 -7.63 -28.61
C ILE A 66 58.71 -7.69 -28.85
N PHE A 67 58.28 -7.90 -30.08
CA PHE A 67 56.84 -8.03 -30.38
C PHE A 67 56.25 -9.30 -29.78
N GLU A 68 57.02 -10.37 -29.72
CA GLU A 68 56.66 -11.62 -29.07
C GLU A 68 56.42 -11.43 -27.57
N ASP A 69 57.37 -10.84 -26.87
CA ASP A 69 57.25 -10.50 -25.46
C ASP A 69 56.00 -9.62 -25.20
N ARG A 70 55.77 -8.62 -26.06
CA ARG A 70 54.62 -7.73 -25.94
C ARG A 70 53.27 -8.43 -26.06
N TYR A 71 53.08 -9.35 -27.01
CA TYR A 71 51.78 -10.04 -27.11
C TYR A 71 51.61 -11.12 -26.06
N LYS A 72 52.70 -11.77 -25.62
CA LYS A 72 52.67 -12.77 -24.53
C LYS A 72 52.34 -12.15 -23.17
N ASN A 73 52.80 -10.92 -22.94
CA ASN A 73 52.55 -10.18 -21.70
C ASN A 73 51.30 -9.28 -21.75
N ALA A 74 50.64 -9.15 -22.90
CA ALA A 74 49.40 -8.38 -23.02
C ALA A 74 48.23 -9.16 -22.41
N HIS A 75 47.27 -8.45 -21.81
CA HIS A 75 46.06 -9.12 -21.34
C HIS A 75 45.22 -9.54 -22.56
N PRO A 76 44.99 -10.85 -22.78
CA PRO A 76 44.49 -11.38 -24.05
C PRO A 76 43.09 -10.87 -24.43
N ILE A 77 42.28 -10.48 -23.45
CA ILE A 77 40.93 -9.93 -23.66
C ILE A 77 40.91 -8.40 -23.69
N SER A 78 41.40 -7.70 -22.66
CA SER A 78 41.34 -6.23 -22.61
C SER A 78 42.27 -5.53 -23.61
N ASP A 79 43.41 -6.14 -23.93
CA ASP A 79 44.41 -5.59 -24.85
C ASP A 79 44.42 -6.32 -26.21
N TYR A 80 43.31 -6.99 -26.56
CA TYR A 80 43.20 -7.88 -27.71
C TYR A 80 43.74 -7.28 -29.02
N GLU A 81 43.34 -6.06 -29.38
CA GLU A 81 43.76 -5.43 -30.63
C GLU A 81 45.28 -5.20 -30.69
N ALA A 82 45.88 -4.78 -29.57
CA ALA A 82 47.32 -4.57 -29.46
C ALA A 82 48.06 -5.92 -29.48
N ALA A 83 47.55 -6.93 -28.79
CA ALA A 83 48.13 -8.27 -28.76
C ALA A 83 48.13 -8.92 -30.16
N ILE A 84 47.02 -8.86 -30.90
CA ILE A 84 46.93 -9.36 -32.28
C ILE A 84 47.91 -8.62 -33.19
N ALA A 85 47.95 -7.28 -33.13
CA ALA A 85 48.87 -6.51 -33.96
C ALA A 85 50.34 -6.84 -33.67
N ASN A 86 50.70 -7.05 -32.40
CA ASN A 86 52.05 -7.47 -32.01
C ASN A 86 52.36 -8.90 -32.48
N ALA A 87 51.40 -9.83 -32.39
CA ALA A 87 51.56 -11.21 -32.88
C ALA A 87 51.75 -11.28 -34.40
N GLU A 88 50.95 -10.53 -35.19
CA GLU A 88 51.13 -10.43 -36.66
C GLU A 88 52.51 -9.87 -37.03
N ARG A 89 53.00 -8.88 -36.25
CA ARG A 89 54.32 -8.29 -36.46
C ARG A 89 55.44 -9.27 -36.10
N ALA A 90 55.31 -10.00 -35.00
CA ALA A 90 56.25 -11.04 -34.61
C ALA A 90 56.32 -12.14 -35.66
N GLU A 91 55.18 -12.68 -36.11
CA GLU A 91 55.10 -13.71 -37.15
C GLU A 91 55.82 -13.28 -38.44
N LEU A 92 55.52 -12.08 -38.93
CA LEU A 92 56.15 -11.53 -40.13
C LEU A 92 57.68 -11.44 -40.00
N LEU A 93 58.17 -10.94 -38.85
CA LEU A 93 59.58 -10.71 -38.61
C LEU A 93 60.36 -12.00 -38.33
N PHE A 94 59.77 -12.99 -37.66
CA PHE A 94 60.34 -14.33 -37.56
C PHE A 94 60.39 -15.02 -38.93
N GLY A 95 59.36 -14.84 -39.76
CA GLY A 95 59.35 -15.34 -41.14
C GLY A 95 60.48 -14.75 -41.98
N ARG A 96 60.74 -13.44 -41.86
CA ARG A 96 61.89 -12.79 -42.49
C ARG A 96 63.23 -13.29 -41.92
N SER A 97 63.31 -13.48 -40.61
CA SER A 97 64.52 -13.97 -39.94
C SER A 97 64.89 -15.37 -40.43
N ARG A 98 63.90 -16.25 -40.61
CA ARG A 98 64.09 -17.59 -41.20
C ARG A 98 64.69 -17.52 -42.61
N ASP A 99 64.30 -16.53 -43.41
CA ASP A 99 64.74 -16.41 -44.79
C ASP A 99 66.12 -15.70 -44.92
N LEU A 100 66.48 -14.88 -43.93
CA LEU A 100 67.69 -14.03 -43.96
C LEU A 100 68.86 -14.56 -43.12
N ILE A 101 68.60 -15.37 -42.08
CA ILE A 101 69.63 -15.89 -41.17
C ILE A 101 70.01 -17.31 -41.57
N ASP A 102 71.29 -17.52 -41.87
CA ASP A 102 71.88 -18.84 -42.12
C ASP A 102 73.16 -19.05 -41.29
N ASP A 103 73.71 -20.27 -41.30
CA ASP A 103 74.93 -20.59 -40.54
C ASP A 103 76.14 -19.70 -40.92
N ARG A 104 76.19 -19.20 -42.16
CA ARG A 104 77.26 -18.30 -42.60
C ARG A 104 77.09 -16.91 -41.99
N GLU A 105 75.87 -16.39 -42.01
CA GLU A 105 75.49 -15.10 -41.44
C GLU A 105 75.80 -15.09 -39.93
N THR A 106 75.32 -16.08 -39.19
CA THR A 106 75.48 -16.14 -37.72
C THR A 106 76.95 -16.22 -37.31
N ARG A 107 77.78 -16.99 -38.03
CA ARG A 107 79.22 -17.08 -37.75
C ARG A 107 79.97 -15.79 -38.04
N ARG A 108 79.64 -15.11 -39.15
CA ARG A 108 80.28 -13.86 -39.54
C ARG A 108 79.93 -12.75 -38.56
N ASN A 109 78.63 -12.63 -38.28
CA ASN A 109 78.02 -11.51 -37.58
C ASN A 109 77.64 -11.84 -36.12
N ALA A 110 78.32 -12.80 -35.48
CA ALA A 110 77.93 -13.28 -34.14
C ALA A 110 77.72 -12.16 -33.10
N TRP A 111 78.43 -11.04 -33.23
CA TRP A 111 78.25 -9.85 -32.38
C TRP A 111 76.81 -9.34 -32.35
N TYR A 112 76.00 -9.53 -33.40
CA TYR A 112 74.63 -9.06 -33.49
C TYR A 112 73.60 -9.96 -32.77
N TYR A 113 74.04 -11.11 -32.26
CA TYR A 113 73.19 -12.10 -31.62
C TYR A 113 73.62 -12.38 -30.17
N PRO A 114 73.91 -11.36 -29.35
CA PRO A 114 74.44 -11.58 -28.00
C PRO A 114 73.44 -12.34 -27.10
N ASN A 115 72.14 -12.19 -27.34
CA ASN A 115 71.05 -12.80 -26.55
C ASN A 115 70.90 -14.32 -26.75
N PHE A 116 71.64 -14.90 -27.71
CA PHE A 116 71.51 -16.31 -28.09
C PHE A 116 72.68 -17.16 -27.58
N THR A 117 73.52 -16.63 -26.69
CA THR A 117 74.64 -17.37 -26.08
C THR A 117 74.95 -16.90 -24.67
N ASN A 118 75.46 -17.82 -23.86
CA ASN A 118 76.06 -17.53 -22.55
C ASN A 118 77.59 -17.59 -22.60
N GLU A 119 78.17 -17.88 -23.77
CA GLU A 119 79.60 -18.07 -23.95
C GLU A 119 80.21 -16.91 -24.74
N PHE A 120 81.19 -16.25 -24.11
CA PHE A 120 81.94 -15.17 -24.73
C PHE A 120 83.41 -15.58 -24.89
N LYS A 121 83.97 -15.31 -26.06
CA LYS A 121 85.41 -15.48 -26.31
C LYS A 121 86.20 -14.50 -25.46
N ARG A 122 87.50 -14.75 -25.27
CA ARG A 122 88.41 -13.88 -24.51
C ARG A 122 88.46 -12.42 -25.02
N ASN A 123 88.05 -12.17 -26.27
CA ASN A 123 87.94 -10.83 -26.87
C ASN A 123 86.54 -10.20 -26.72
N GLY A 124 85.65 -10.78 -25.91
CA GLY A 124 84.27 -10.32 -25.72
C GLY A 124 83.29 -10.74 -26.81
N LYS A 125 83.73 -11.36 -27.92
CA LYS A 125 82.82 -11.76 -29.00
C LYS A 125 81.94 -12.94 -28.56
N PRO A 126 80.60 -12.87 -28.70
CA PRO A 126 79.70 -13.97 -28.38
C PRO A 126 79.96 -15.20 -29.28
N VAL A 127 79.81 -16.40 -28.72
CA VAL A 127 79.85 -17.68 -29.44
C VAL A 127 78.42 -18.11 -29.73
N VAL A 128 77.91 -17.77 -30.92
CA VAL A 128 76.53 -18.05 -31.30
C VAL A 128 76.48 -19.19 -32.30
N GLU A 129 75.76 -20.25 -31.95
CA GLU A 129 75.46 -21.36 -32.85
C GLU A 129 74.18 -21.07 -33.64
N PHE A 130 74.20 -21.37 -34.95
CA PHE A 130 73.04 -21.17 -35.80
C PHE A 130 71.82 -21.96 -35.32
N ASP A 131 72.02 -23.18 -34.82
CA ASP A 131 70.91 -24.00 -34.33
C ASP A 131 70.16 -23.32 -33.16
N SER A 132 70.86 -22.57 -32.29
CA SER A 132 70.24 -21.79 -31.22
C SER A 132 69.33 -20.68 -31.75
N VAL A 133 69.77 -19.95 -32.78
CA VAL A 133 68.99 -18.88 -33.43
C VAL A 133 67.83 -19.47 -34.24
N LYS A 134 68.08 -20.60 -34.89
CA LYS A 134 67.12 -21.35 -35.70
C LYS A 134 65.93 -21.83 -34.90
N VAL A 135 66.17 -22.42 -33.73
CA VAL A 135 65.11 -22.84 -32.82
C VAL A 135 64.19 -21.67 -32.48
N VAL A 136 64.75 -20.51 -32.14
CA VAL A 136 63.98 -19.33 -31.75
C VAL A 136 63.04 -18.84 -32.85
N PHE A 137 63.48 -18.65 -34.09
CA PHE A 137 62.56 -18.15 -35.12
C PHE A 137 61.54 -19.20 -35.59
N TYR A 138 61.83 -20.50 -35.49
CA TYR A 138 60.83 -21.53 -35.80
C TYR A 138 59.79 -21.68 -34.68
N ASP A 139 60.21 -21.63 -33.43
CA ASP A 139 59.30 -21.67 -32.28
C ASP A 139 58.46 -20.40 -32.22
N GLY A 140 59.06 -19.21 -32.39
CA GLY A 140 58.35 -17.94 -32.44
C GLY A 140 57.31 -17.86 -33.57
N LEU A 141 57.60 -18.41 -34.75
CA LEU A 141 56.62 -18.55 -35.84
C LEU A 141 55.44 -19.44 -35.42
N LYS A 142 55.72 -20.61 -34.86
CA LYS A 142 54.70 -21.57 -34.44
C LYS A 142 53.82 -21.00 -33.33
N GLU A 143 54.42 -20.27 -32.38
CA GLU A 143 53.69 -19.67 -31.27
C GLU A 143 52.84 -18.48 -31.71
N ALA A 144 53.36 -17.60 -32.59
CA ALA A 144 52.59 -16.50 -33.15
C ALA A 144 51.41 -17.00 -34.00
N ASP A 145 51.62 -17.99 -34.89
CA ASP A 145 50.57 -18.65 -35.66
C ASP A 145 49.51 -19.31 -34.76
N SER A 146 49.96 -19.99 -33.70
CA SER A 146 49.06 -20.56 -32.69
C SER A 146 48.23 -19.49 -31.99
N PHE A 147 48.83 -18.37 -31.59
CA PHE A 147 48.11 -17.26 -30.94
C PHE A 147 47.07 -16.64 -31.89
N LEU A 148 47.48 -16.32 -33.14
CA LEU A 148 46.62 -15.73 -34.17
C LEU A 148 45.47 -16.65 -34.58
N THR A 149 45.66 -17.97 -34.49
CA THR A 149 44.62 -18.95 -34.80
C THR A 149 43.57 -19.06 -33.67
N HIS A 150 44.00 -19.09 -32.41
CA HIS A 150 43.10 -19.46 -31.29
C HIS A 150 42.55 -18.26 -30.51
N MET A 151 43.26 -17.13 -30.45
CA MET A 151 42.82 -15.96 -29.69
C MET A 151 41.54 -15.28 -30.27
N PRO A 152 41.36 -15.15 -31.61
CA PRO A 152 40.17 -14.50 -32.14
C PRO A 152 38.84 -15.19 -31.79
N PRO A 153 38.70 -16.53 -31.87
CA PRO A 153 37.52 -17.23 -31.37
C PRO A 153 37.25 -17.00 -29.87
N ILE A 154 38.29 -17.01 -29.03
CA ILE A 154 38.17 -16.75 -27.58
C ILE A 154 37.59 -15.36 -27.35
N HIS A 155 38.22 -14.32 -27.92
CA HIS A 155 37.77 -12.94 -27.78
C HIS A 155 36.36 -12.72 -28.34
N THR A 156 36.06 -13.28 -29.52
CA THR A 156 34.73 -13.14 -30.14
C THR A 156 33.64 -13.73 -29.25
N ASN A 157 33.85 -14.93 -28.70
CA ASN A 157 32.87 -15.56 -27.81
C ASN A 157 32.72 -14.80 -26.49
N PHE A 158 33.83 -14.30 -25.93
CA PHE A 158 33.80 -13.44 -24.74
C PHE A 158 32.97 -12.17 -24.96
N MET A 159 33.23 -11.44 -26.05
CA MET A 159 32.50 -10.20 -26.35
C MET A 159 31.02 -10.45 -26.58
N LYS A 160 30.65 -11.54 -27.26
CA LYS A 160 29.25 -11.93 -27.44
C LYS A 160 28.56 -12.31 -26.13
N MET A 161 29.26 -12.99 -25.23
CA MET A 161 28.73 -13.26 -23.89
C MET A 161 28.39 -11.96 -23.16
N VAL A 162 29.33 -11.00 -23.13
CA VAL A 162 29.13 -9.70 -22.47
C VAL A 162 27.98 -8.93 -23.10
N GLU A 163 27.94 -8.83 -24.43
CA GLU A 163 26.90 -8.12 -25.19
C GLU A 163 25.51 -8.71 -24.91
N GLN A 164 25.38 -10.03 -24.94
CA GLN A 164 24.09 -10.68 -24.72
C GLN A 164 23.60 -10.50 -23.27
N TYR A 165 24.50 -10.52 -22.29
CA TYR A 165 24.11 -10.30 -20.91
C TYR A 165 23.68 -8.85 -20.65
N ASP A 166 24.41 -7.89 -21.23
CA ASP A 166 24.04 -6.47 -21.20
C ASP A 166 22.67 -6.23 -21.86
N LEU A 167 22.40 -6.90 -22.99
CA LEU A 167 21.09 -6.83 -23.66
C LEU A 167 19.96 -7.38 -22.80
N ALA A 168 20.17 -8.51 -22.12
CA ALA A 168 19.20 -9.09 -21.17
C ALA A 168 18.93 -8.12 -20.01
N THR A 169 20.00 -7.59 -19.41
CA THR A 169 19.95 -6.64 -18.29
C THR A 169 19.22 -5.35 -18.66
N LYS A 170 19.55 -4.73 -19.80
CA LYS A 170 18.90 -3.50 -20.28
C LYS A 170 17.41 -3.70 -20.53
N ASN A 171 17.00 -4.82 -21.12
CA ASN A 171 15.58 -5.11 -21.34
C ASN A 171 14.85 -5.41 -20.03
N PHE A 172 15.48 -6.11 -19.08
CA PHE A 172 14.93 -6.33 -17.75
C PHE A 172 14.75 -5.01 -16.99
N VAL A 173 15.76 -4.12 -17.00
CA VAL A 173 15.68 -2.78 -16.39
C VAL A 173 14.56 -1.96 -17.04
N ARG A 174 14.40 -2.05 -18.36
CA ARG A 174 13.30 -1.39 -19.08
C ARG A 174 11.93 -1.90 -18.65
N ILE A 175 11.78 -3.21 -18.42
CA ILE A 175 10.54 -3.76 -17.85
C ILE A 175 10.31 -3.18 -16.44
N ASN A 176 11.33 -3.13 -15.59
CA ASN A 176 11.22 -2.51 -14.26
C ASN A 176 10.88 -1.01 -14.30
N GLY A 177 11.27 -0.31 -15.38
CA GLY A 177 10.90 1.09 -15.62
C GLY A 177 9.45 1.26 -16.12
N ASP A 178 8.98 0.37 -17.00
CA ASP A 178 7.64 0.45 -17.59
C ASP A 178 6.54 -0.06 -16.63
N TYR A 179 6.87 -0.95 -15.69
CA TYR A 179 5.90 -1.58 -14.78
C TYR A 179 6.29 -1.41 -13.30
N ASN A 180 5.44 -0.73 -12.55
CA ASN A 180 5.78 -0.28 -11.20
C ASN A 180 5.85 -1.40 -10.16
N SER A 181 5.07 -2.46 -10.35
CA SER A 181 5.01 -3.61 -9.47
C SER A 181 4.95 -4.91 -10.26
N LEU A 182 5.29 -6.02 -9.60
CA LEU A 182 5.18 -7.35 -10.21
C LEU A 182 3.72 -7.70 -10.57
N LYS A 183 2.77 -7.17 -9.79
CA LYS A 183 1.33 -7.28 -10.08
C LYS A 183 0.95 -6.55 -11.38
N ASP A 184 1.57 -5.40 -11.66
CA ASP A 184 1.36 -4.68 -12.93
C ASP A 184 1.94 -5.47 -14.11
N VAL A 185 3.11 -6.09 -13.95
CA VAL A 185 3.69 -7.00 -14.96
C VAL A 185 2.72 -8.14 -15.28
N TYR A 186 2.07 -8.72 -14.28
CA TYR A 186 1.08 -9.78 -14.48
C TYR A 186 -0.19 -9.28 -15.18
N LEU A 187 -0.76 -8.17 -14.74
CA LEU A 187 -2.07 -7.71 -15.20
C LEU A 187 -2.02 -6.98 -16.54
N LEU A 188 -0.93 -6.27 -16.83
CA LEU A 188 -0.71 -5.54 -18.08
C LEU A 188 0.06 -6.37 -19.12
N TYR A 189 0.11 -7.69 -18.93
CA TYR A 189 0.74 -8.59 -19.88
C TYR A 189 -0.01 -8.61 -21.21
N ASP A 190 0.73 -8.29 -22.27
CA ASP A 190 0.33 -8.20 -23.67
C ASP A 190 1.44 -8.74 -24.60
N ASP A 191 1.20 -8.77 -25.91
CA ASP A 191 2.15 -9.29 -26.91
C ASP A 191 3.48 -8.51 -26.92
N LYS A 192 3.45 -7.23 -26.54
CA LYS A 192 4.64 -6.37 -26.49
C LYS A 192 5.52 -6.75 -25.30
N LEU A 193 4.93 -6.99 -24.13
CA LEU A 193 5.65 -7.47 -22.96
C LEU A 193 6.18 -8.89 -23.18
N GLU A 194 5.37 -9.76 -23.80
CA GLU A 194 5.80 -11.11 -24.17
C GLU A 194 7.01 -11.11 -25.11
N SER A 195 7.00 -10.25 -26.12
CA SER A 195 8.15 -10.07 -27.01
C SER A 195 9.41 -9.66 -26.24
N ARG A 196 9.27 -8.78 -25.24
CA ARG A 196 10.41 -8.37 -24.40
C ARG A 196 10.88 -9.47 -23.45
N PHE A 197 9.97 -10.26 -22.89
CA PHE A 197 10.34 -11.44 -22.11
C PHE A 197 11.14 -12.44 -22.93
N ASN A 198 10.72 -12.68 -24.17
CA ASN A 198 11.45 -13.55 -25.08
C ASN A 198 12.85 -12.98 -25.41
N LEU A 199 12.98 -11.66 -25.59
CA LEU A 199 14.29 -11.02 -25.75
C LEU A 199 15.18 -11.20 -24.51
N VAL A 200 14.66 -10.90 -23.31
CA VAL A 200 15.40 -11.07 -22.04
C VAL A 200 15.90 -12.51 -21.88
N LYS A 201 15.00 -13.48 -22.06
CA LYS A 201 15.32 -14.90 -21.92
C LYS A 201 16.33 -15.37 -22.96
N ASN A 202 16.08 -15.09 -24.25
CA ASN A 202 16.96 -15.53 -25.33
C ASN A 202 18.36 -14.93 -25.21
N SER A 203 18.48 -13.67 -24.81
CA SER A 203 19.77 -13.03 -24.57
C SER A 203 20.49 -13.61 -23.36
N TYR A 204 19.78 -13.90 -22.26
CA TYR A 204 20.36 -14.60 -21.12
C TYR A 204 20.84 -16.01 -21.48
N ASP A 205 20.01 -16.80 -22.15
CA ASP A 205 20.36 -18.16 -22.57
C ASP A 205 21.56 -18.14 -23.56
N SER A 206 21.61 -17.12 -24.43
CA SER A 206 22.74 -16.88 -25.34
C SER A 206 24.01 -16.52 -24.60
N THR A 207 23.93 -15.79 -23.48
CA THR A 207 25.08 -15.50 -22.60
C THR A 207 25.71 -16.80 -22.12
N LEU A 208 24.89 -17.71 -21.59
CA LEU A 208 25.36 -19.02 -21.09
C LEU A 208 25.92 -19.90 -22.21
N TYR A 209 25.33 -19.81 -23.40
CA TYR A 209 25.85 -20.49 -24.58
C TYR A 209 27.23 -19.97 -24.99
N TYR A 210 27.41 -18.65 -25.09
CA TYR A 210 28.70 -18.05 -25.48
C TYR A 210 29.77 -18.22 -24.41
N PHE A 211 29.40 -18.24 -23.12
CA PHE A 211 30.33 -18.59 -22.05
C PHE A 211 30.91 -20.01 -22.23
N LYS A 212 30.06 -20.99 -22.55
CA LYS A 212 30.54 -22.35 -22.85
C LYS A 212 31.46 -22.38 -24.07
N LYS A 213 31.11 -21.65 -25.13
CA LYS A 213 31.94 -21.55 -26.36
C LYS A 213 33.27 -20.87 -26.09
N TYR A 214 33.28 -19.87 -25.23
CA TYR A 214 34.48 -19.21 -24.75
C TYR A 214 35.37 -20.17 -23.95
N GLN A 215 34.81 -20.92 -23.00
CA GLN A 215 35.56 -21.95 -22.25
C GLN A 215 36.08 -23.08 -23.14
N GLU A 216 35.31 -23.50 -24.15
CA GLU A 216 35.75 -24.50 -25.15
C GLU A 216 36.95 -23.97 -25.96
N ALA A 217 36.87 -22.75 -26.49
CA ALA A 217 37.94 -22.13 -27.24
C ALA A 217 39.21 -21.88 -26.39
N ALA A 218 39.04 -21.50 -25.12
CA ALA A 218 40.14 -21.33 -24.18
C ALA A 218 40.90 -22.64 -23.93
N LYS A 219 40.18 -23.75 -23.76
CA LYS A 219 40.80 -25.09 -23.57
C LYS A 219 41.61 -25.57 -24.78
N GLU A 220 41.25 -25.13 -25.98
CA GLU A 220 42.01 -25.44 -27.20
C GLU A 220 43.35 -24.69 -27.26
N TYR A 221 43.53 -23.64 -26.44
CA TYR A 221 44.76 -22.87 -26.33
C TYR A 221 45.30 -22.86 -24.89
N PRO A 222 45.98 -23.93 -24.44
CA PRO A 222 46.47 -24.09 -23.07
C PRO A 222 47.33 -22.95 -22.49
N PRO A 223 48.12 -22.18 -23.29
CA PRO A 223 48.81 -21.00 -22.77
C PRO A 223 47.86 -19.96 -22.17
N PHE A 224 46.58 -19.99 -22.56
CA PHE A 224 45.51 -19.23 -21.95
C PHE A 224 44.81 -20.07 -20.88
N ASP A 225 45.32 -19.99 -19.65
CA ASP A 225 44.73 -20.65 -18.49
C ASP A 225 43.52 -19.86 -17.99
N LEU A 226 42.37 -20.53 -17.90
CA LEU A 226 41.10 -19.91 -17.57
C LEU A 226 40.39 -20.66 -16.45
N GLU A 227 40.38 -20.07 -15.26
CA GLU A 227 39.65 -20.58 -14.09
C GLU A 227 38.30 -19.89 -13.87
N GLN A 228 37.76 -19.20 -14.89
CA GLN A 228 36.52 -18.46 -14.75
C GLN A 228 35.29 -19.38 -14.60
N GLU A 229 34.48 -19.09 -13.59
CA GLU A 229 33.21 -19.75 -13.26
C GLU A 229 32.06 -18.74 -13.19
N ILE A 230 30.84 -19.18 -13.52
CA ILE A 230 29.62 -18.38 -13.36
C ILE A 230 28.91 -18.77 -12.06
N SER A 231 28.63 -17.78 -11.22
CA SER A 231 27.69 -17.90 -10.10
C SER A 231 26.34 -17.29 -10.47
N ILE A 232 25.26 -18.08 -10.30
CA ILE A 232 23.90 -17.68 -10.70
C ILE A 232 23.11 -17.17 -9.48
N ASN A 233 22.69 -15.92 -9.53
CA ASN A 233 21.89 -15.23 -8.53
C ASN A 233 20.41 -15.21 -8.92
N LYS A 234 19.53 -15.67 -8.03
CA LYS A 234 18.09 -15.70 -8.28
C LYS A 234 17.45 -14.35 -8.03
N ILE A 235 16.57 -13.90 -8.93
CA ILE A 235 15.72 -12.73 -8.73
C ILE A 235 14.54 -13.13 -7.85
N LYS A 236 14.55 -12.72 -6.58
CA LYS A 236 13.47 -13.00 -5.61
C LYS A 236 12.53 -11.82 -5.46
N THR A 237 13.08 -10.61 -5.47
CA THR A 237 12.34 -9.38 -5.23
C THR A 237 12.40 -8.48 -6.45
N TYR A 238 11.25 -8.32 -7.10
CA TYR A 238 11.09 -7.42 -8.24
C TYR A 238 11.49 -5.98 -7.85
N ARG A 239 12.24 -5.31 -8.74
CA ARG A 239 12.84 -3.97 -8.54
C ARG A 239 13.94 -3.83 -7.48
N LEU A 240 14.37 -4.89 -6.82
CA LEU A 240 15.57 -4.87 -5.98
C LEU A 240 16.68 -5.73 -6.59
N ASP A 241 16.31 -6.93 -7.02
CA ASP A 241 17.23 -7.88 -7.63
C ASP A 241 17.35 -7.64 -9.15
N GLY A 242 18.51 -7.96 -9.73
CA GLY A 242 18.71 -7.92 -11.19
C GLY A 242 18.90 -6.53 -11.80
N LEU A 243 19.04 -5.47 -11.00
CA LEU A 243 19.21 -4.09 -11.47
C LEU A 243 20.67 -3.63 -11.63
N VAL A 244 21.64 -4.51 -11.37
CA VAL A 244 23.07 -4.19 -11.53
C VAL A 244 23.41 -4.17 -13.01
N ILE A 245 23.73 -2.99 -13.54
CA ILE A 245 23.99 -2.77 -14.98
C ILE A 245 25.43 -3.12 -15.37
N GLN A 246 26.37 -3.08 -14.42
CA GLN A 246 27.79 -3.35 -14.67
C GLN A 246 28.20 -4.64 -13.96
N THR A 247 28.40 -5.69 -14.75
CA THR A 247 29.01 -6.95 -14.29
C THR A 247 30.43 -7.00 -14.80
N ASP A 248 31.37 -7.30 -13.93
CA ASP A 248 32.75 -7.54 -14.33
C ASP A 248 32.88 -8.99 -14.83
N PHE A 249 33.30 -9.14 -16.09
CA PHE A 249 33.48 -10.44 -16.74
C PHE A 249 34.95 -10.87 -16.78
N LEU A 250 35.88 -10.04 -16.29
CA LEU A 250 37.31 -10.34 -16.27
C LEU A 250 37.77 -10.99 -14.96
N VAL A 251 36.87 -11.18 -13.99
CA VAL A 251 37.14 -11.86 -12.73
C VAL A 251 36.92 -13.37 -12.83
N ASP A 252 37.55 -14.15 -11.94
CA ASP A 252 37.41 -15.62 -11.91
C ASP A 252 36.00 -16.07 -11.54
N ASN A 253 35.26 -15.30 -10.72
CA ASN A 253 33.89 -15.65 -10.35
C ASN A 253 32.90 -14.59 -10.84
N ILE A 254 32.24 -14.90 -11.95
CA ILE A 254 31.31 -14.00 -12.64
C ILE A 254 29.91 -14.19 -12.06
N GLY A 255 29.43 -13.19 -11.31
CA GLY A 255 28.09 -13.20 -10.75
C GLY A 255 27.03 -12.73 -11.75
N LEU A 256 26.16 -13.64 -12.21
CA LEU A 256 25.07 -13.33 -13.14
C LEU A 256 23.70 -13.46 -12.45
N TRP A 257 22.75 -12.60 -12.81
CA TRP A 257 21.36 -12.75 -12.42
C TRP A 257 20.62 -13.69 -13.36
N ASP A 258 19.78 -14.57 -12.82
CA ASP A 258 18.99 -15.54 -13.56
C ASP A 258 17.72 -14.93 -14.16
N TYR A 259 17.91 -14.14 -15.22
CA TYR A 259 16.81 -13.52 -15.94
C TYR A 259 15.92 -14.56 -16.64
N GLY A 260 16.50 -15.67 -17.10
CA GLY A 260 15.77 -16.76 -17.76
C GLY A 260 14.74 -17.41 -16.84
N ALA A 261 15.16 -17.81 -15.63
CA ALA A 261 14.24 -18.42 -14.67
C ALA A 261 13.19 -17.42 -14.15
N TRP A 262 13.54 -16.14 -14.01
CA TRP A 262 12.57 -15.11 -13.63
C TRP A 262 11.46 -14.97 -14.69
N VAL A 263 11.82 -14.89 -15.98
CA VAL A 263 10.84 -14.84 -17.07
C VAL A 263 9.93 -16.07 -17.04
N ASP A 264 10.47 -17.27 -16.89
CA ASP A 264 9.69 -18.51 -16.86
C ASP A 264 8.70 -18.55 -15.68
N GLN A 265 9.13 -18.08 -14.50
CA GLN A 265 8.26 -18.00 -13.32
C GLN A 265 7.12 -17.01 -13.52
N VAL A 266 7.41 -15.84 -14.10
CA VAL A 266 6.40 -14.81 -14.37
C VAL A 266 5.38 -15.33 -15.40
N LYS A 267 5.84 -15.93 -16.50
CA LYS A 267 4.96 -16.52 -17.53
C LYS A 267 4.10 -17.64 -16.95
N LYS A 268 4.66 -18.49 -16.10
CA LYS A 268 3.89 -19.52 -15.40
C LYS A 268 2.73 -18.95 -14.58
N VAL A 269 2.95 -17.87 -13.82
CA VAL A 269 1.88 -17.21 -13.05
C VAL A 269 0.83 -16.61 -13.98
N ILE A 270 1.24 -16.01 -15.09
CA ILE A 270 0.31 -15.47 -16.09
C ILE A 270 -0.56 -16.58 -16.68
N ASP A 271 0.05 -17.67 -17.11
CA ASP A 271 -0.64 -18.77 -17.79
C ASP A 271 -1.59 -19.53 -16.86
N THR A 272 -1.19 -19.73 -15.61
CA THR A 272 -1.94 -20.56 -14.65
C THR A 272 -2.91 -19.76 -13.79
N GLU A 273 -2.60 -18.51 -13.42
CA GLU A 273 -3.42 -17.73 -12.49
C GLU A 273 -4.12 -16.56 -13.18
N ILE A 274 -3.41 -15.74 -13.95
CA ILE A 274 -3.98 -14.51 -14.54
C ILE A 274 -4.93 -14.82 -15.68
N ASN A 275 -4.60 -15.77 -16.55
CA ASN A 275 -5.49 -16.20 -17.63
C ASN A 275 -6.76 -16.85 -17.09
N LEU A 276 -6.67 -17.58 -15.97
CA LEU A 276 -7.86 -18.09 -15.28
C LEU A 276 -8.66 -16.94 -14.66
N LEU A 277 -8.01 -15.97 -14.01
CA LEU A 277 -8.68 -14.80 -13.46
C LEU A 277 -9.47 -14.01 -14.53
N ARG A 278 -8.88 -13.80 -15.70
CA ARG A 278 -9.54 -13.15 -16.85
C ARG A 278 -10.78 -13.93 -17.32
N LYS A 279 -10.73 -15.27 -17.31
CA LYS A 279 -11.90 -16.12 -17.62
C LYS A 279 -12.96 -16.07 -16.52
N ASP A 280 -12.56 -16.09 -15.25
CA ASP A 280 -13.46 -15.95 -14.09
C ASP A 280 -14.20 -14.60 -14.16
N ILE A 281 -13.50 -13.50 -14.47
CA ILE A 281 -14.09 -12.17 -14.68
C ILE A 281 -15.20 -12.20 -15.75
N VAL A 282 -14.89 -12.77 -16.92
CA VAL A 282 -15.88 -12.91 -18.02
C VAL A 282 -17.08 -13.77 -17.61
N THR A 283 -16.86 -14.78 -16.76
CA THR A 283 -17.91 -15.69 -16.30
C THR A 283 -18.83 -15.01 -15.28
N ILE A 284 -18.26 -14.22 -14.36
CA ILE A 284 -19.00 -13.44 -13.36
C ILE A 284 -19.88 -12.40 -14.06
N GLU A 285 -19.34 -11.69 -15.05
CA GLU A 285 -20.10 -10.69 -15.81
C GLU A 285 -21.32 -11.30 -16.50
N LYS A 286 -21.15 -12.44 -17.18
CA LYS A 286 -22.27 -13.14 -17.80
C LYS A 286 -23.31 -13.58 -16.78
N LYS A 287 -22.86 -14.09 -15.63
CA LYS A 287 -23.76 -14.51 -14.55
C LYS A 287 -24.59 -13.32 -14.04
N LEU A 288 -23.98 -12.15 -13.90
CA LEU A 288 -24.68 -10.94 -13.50
C LEU A 288 -25.68 -10.49 -14.55
N ASP A 289 -25.29 -10.45 -15.82
CA ASP A 289 -26.19 -10.08 -16.92
C ASP A 289 -27.40 -11.04 -16.99
N ASP A 290 -27.17 -12.35 -16.82
CA ASP A 290 -28.24 -13.36 -16.74
C ASP A 290 -29.16 -13.13 -15.52
N SER A 291 -28.61 -12.73 -14.37
CA SER A 291 -29.38 -12.39 -13.17
C SER A 291 -30.24 -11.13 -13.39
N PHE A 292 -29.72 -10.10 -14.05
CA PHE A 292 -30.51 -8.91 -14.41
C PHE A 292 -31.66 -9.28 -15.36
N ALA A 293 -31.40 -10.10 -16.38
CA ALA A 293 -32.44 -10.56 -17.31
C ALA A 293 -33.53 -11.39 -16.61
N LYS A 294 -33.17 -12.21 -15.61
CA LYS A 294 -34.14 -12.94 -14.79
C LYS A 294 -34.97 -11.99 -13.91
N MET A 295 -34.34 -10.99 -13.29
CA MET A 295 -35.03 -10.01 -12.44
C MET A 295 -36.01 -9.11 -13.21
N GLU A 296 -35.68 -8.77 -14.45
CA GLU A 296 -36.58 -7.98 -15.31
C GLU A 296 -37.93 -8.69 -15.52
N ASN A 297 -37.86 -10.00 -15.78
CA ASN A 297 -39.02 -10.87 -16.03
C ASN A 297 -39.62 -11.49 -14.76
N TRP A 298 -39.08 -11.18 -13.59
CA TRP A 298 -39.53 -11.78 -12.33
C TRP A 298 -40.86 -11.16 -11.87
N GLU A 299 -41.80 -12.05 -11.52
CA GLU A 299 -43.02 -11.69 -10.82
C GLU A 299 -42.92 -12.02 -9.33
N PRO A 300 -43.37 -11.14 -8.42
CA PRO A 300 -43.06 -11.24 -6.99
C PRO A 300 -43.56 -12.47 -6.22
N ASN A 301 -44.47 -13.25 -6.79
CA ASN A 301 -44.98 -14.49 -6.19
C ASN A 301 -44.16 -15.74 -6.57
N ASP A 302 -43.20 -15.61 -7.48
CA ASP A 302 -42.31 -16.70 -7.88
C ASP A 302 -41.05 -16.71 -7.00
N SER A 303 -40.59 -17.89 -6.58
CA SER A 303 -39.29 -18.01 -5.93
C SER A 303 -38.18 -17.77 -6.97
N ILE A 304 -37.47 -16.66 -6.88
CA ILE A 304 -36.28 -16.41 -7.69
C ILE A 304 -35.02 -16.77 -6.91
N ASN A 305 -34.21 -17.66 -7.46
CA ASN A 305 -32.87 -17.91 -6.95
C ASN A 305 -31.88 -17.07 -7.75
N LEU A 306 -31.50 -15.92 -7.19
CA LEU A 306 -30.35 -15.16 -7.65
C LEU A 306 -29.13 -15.73 -6.95
N ASP A 307 -28.21 -16.34 -7.69
CA ASP A 307 -26.95 -16.76 -7.10
C ASP A 307 -26.07 -15.51 -6.90
N PRO A 308 -25.82 -15.06 -5.65
CA PRO A 308 -25.00 -13.89 -5.40
C PRO A 308 -23.57 -14.10 -5.91
N ILE A 309 -22.82 -13.01 -6.07
CA ILE A 309 -21.40 -13.14 -6.34
C ILE A 309 -20.71 -13.76 -5.12
N GLU A 310 -19.98 -14.85 -5.34
CA GLU A 310 -19.16 -15.42 -4.28
C GLU A 310 -18.09 -14.40 -3.83
N LYS A 311 -18.07 -14.04 -2.55
CA LYS A 311 -17.03 -13.16 -1.97
C LYS A 311 -15.61 -13.62 -2.33
N LYS A 312 -15.41 -14.94 -2.42
CA LYS A 312 -14.14 -15.57 -2.86
C LYS A 312 -13.69 -15.09 -4.24
N SER A 313 -14.60 -14.87 -5.18
CA SER A 313 -14.30 -14.37 -6.52
C SER A 313 -13.79 -12.93 -6.50
N ILE A 314 -14.41 -12.07 -5.68
CA ILE A 314 -13.93 -10.70 -5.46
C ILE A 314 -12.54 -10.70 -4.80
N TYR A 315 -12.31 -11.56 -3.80
CA TYR A 315 -10.99 -11.71 -3.18
C TYR A 315 -9.91 -12.18 -4.17
N LYS A 316 -10.24 -13.09 -5.10
CA LYS A 316 -9.30 -13.50 -6.17
C LYS A 316 -8.87 -12.32 -7.04
N ILE A 317 -9.80 -11.44 -7.43
CA ILE A 317 -9.48 -10.24 -8.20
C ILE A 317 -8.60 -9.30 -7.36
N ARG A 318 -9.01 -9.03 -6.11
CA ARG A 318 -8.30 -8.11 -5.20
C ARG A 318 -6.92 -8.60 -4.76
N LYS A 319 -6.63 -9.92 -4.85
CA LYS A 319 -5.29 -10.49 -4.63
C LYS A 319 -4.24 -9.83 -5.54
N TYR A 320 -4.58 -9.62 -6.81
CA TYR A 320 -3.67 -9.03 -7.80
C TYR A 320 -3.90 -7.53 -7.98
N ASP A 321 -5.13 -7.05 -7.81
CA ASP A 321 -5.49 -5.65 -7.99
C ASP A 321 -6.37 -5.15 -6.84
N LEU A 322 -5.76 -4.61 -5.78
CA LEU A 322 -6.46 -4.27 -4.54
C LEU A 322 -7.64 -3.31 -4.78
N ASN A 323 -7.42 -2.31 -5.64
CA ASN A 323 -8.40 -1.30 -6.01
C ASN A 323 -8.97 -1.60 -7.41
N SER A 324 -9.33 -2.86 -7.67
CA SER A 324 -9.75 -3.27 -9.00
C SER A 324 -11.08 -2.63 -9.41
N PRO A 325 -11.12 -1.90 -10.53
CA PRO A 325 -12.39 -1.33 -11.00
C PRO A 325 -13.38 -2.42 -11.43
N VAL A 326 -12.91 -3.56 -11.93
CA VAL A 326 -13.76 -4.72 -12.26
C VAL A 326 -14.47 -5.24 -11.01
N ALA A 327 -13.75 -5.38 -9.90
CA ALA A 327 -14.35 -5.84 -8.64
C ALA A 327 -15.42 -4.85 -8.14
N ASN A 328 -15.20 -3.55 -8.32
CA ASN A 328 -16.15 -2.52 -7.93
C ASN A 328 -17.41 -2.55 -8.82
N VAL A 329 -17.25 -2.74 -10.14
CA VAL A 329 -18.38 -2.93 -11.06
C VAL A 329 -19.21 -4.15 -10.67
N PHE A 330 -18.56 -5.26 -10.34
CA PHE A 330 -19.24 -6.48 -9.91
C PHE A 330 -19.99 -6.29 -8.60
N GLN A 331 -19.36 -5.68 -7.60
CA GLN A 331 -20.04 -5.37 -6.34
C GLN A 331 -21.24 -4.47 -6.56
N TYR A 332 -21.07 -3.39 -7.33
CA TYR A 332 -22.16 -2.49 -7.70
C TYR A 332 -23.33 -3.21 -8.37
N LYS A 333 -23.05 -4.08 -9.36
CA LYS A 333 -24.08 -4.86 -10.05
C LYS A 333 -24.81 -5.83 -9.12
N ASP A 334 -24.11 -6.48 -8.20
CA ASP A 334 -24.72 -7.37 -7.19
C ASP A 334 -25.64 -6.58 -6.26
N ASP A 335 -25.16 -5.46 -5.72
CA ASP A 335 -25.93 -4.58 -4.83
C ASP A 335 -27.13 -3.93 -5.57
N LYS A 336 -26.99 -3.66 -6.87
CA LYS A 336 -28.09 -3.18 -7.72
C LYS A 336 -29.18 -4.23 -7.92
N LEU A 337 -28.83 -5.52 -8.03
CA LEU A 337 -29.83 -6.60 -8.10
C LEU A 337 -30.68 -6.65 -6.83
N ASP A 338 -30.05 -6.47 -5.66
CA ASP A 338 -30.76 -6.36 -4.38
C ASP A 338 -31.72 -5.16 -4.36
N LEU A 339 -31.28 -3.99 -4.83
CA LEU A 339 -32.15 -2.81 -4.96
C LEU A 339 -33.36 -3.09 -5.85
N ILE A 340 -33.16 -3.72 -7.02
CA ILE A 340 -34.26 -4.07 -7.93
C ILE A 340 -35.23 -5.05 -7.25
N SER A 341 -34.73 -5.98 -6.45
CA SER A 341 -35.58 -6.90 -5.66
C SER A 341 -36.48 -6.16 -4.67
N GLU A 342 -35.92 -5.19 -3.95
CA GLU A 342 -36.69 -4.36 -3.02
C GLU A 342 -37.71 -3.48 -3.75
N GLN A 343 -37.35 -2.91 -4.91
CA GLN A 343 -38.28 -2.12 -5.73
C GLN A 343 -39.47 -2.95 -6.23
N LYS A 344 -39.21 -4.19 -6.68
CA LYS A 344 -40.26 -5.12 -7.10
C LYS A 344 -41.14 -5.53 -5.92
N SER A 345 -40.55 -5.78 -4.75
CA SER A 345 -41.30 -6.06 -3.51
C SER A 345 -42.20 -4.89 -3.11
N LEU A 346 -41.69 -3.65 -3.21
CA LEU A 346 -42.47 -2.44 -2.98
C LEU A 346 -43.67 -2.34 -3.93
N SER A 347 -43.50 -2.72 -5.21
CA SER A 347 -44.61 -2.67 -6.18
C SER A 347 -45.76 -3.63 -5.83
N VAL A 348 -45.50 -4.75 -5.17
CA VAL A 348 -46.55 -5.63 -4.61
C VAL A 348 -47.29 -4.92 -3.50
N TYR A 349 -46.54 -4.34 -2.56
CA TYR A 349 -47.09 -3.72 -1.37
C TYR A 349 -47.89 -2.47 -1.67
N ASP A 350 -47.56 -1.75 -2.75
CA ASP A 350 -48.36 -0.64 -3.26
C ASP A 350 -49.75 -1.08 -3.75
N THR A 351 -49.96 -2.36 -4.08
CA THR A 351 -51.23 -2.92 -4.60
C THR A 351 -52.00 -3.81 -3.62
N ALA A 352 -51.41 -4.16 -2.48
CA ALA A 352 -52.03 -5.06 -1.51
C ALA A 352 -52.89 -4.29 -0.51
N GLU A 353 -54.15 -4.72 -0.32
CA GLU A 353 -55.13 -4.04 0.55
C GLU A 353 -54.88 -4.26 2.06
N ASP A 354 -54.21 -5.36 2.45
CA ASP A 354 -54.08 -5.82 3.84
C ASP A 354 -52.69 -5.59 4.49
N ILE A 355 -51.86 -4.70 3.92
CA ILE A 355 -50.51 -4.47 4.45
C ILE A 355 -50.49 -3.29 5.41
N SER A 356 -49.91 -3.50 6.59
CA SER A 356 -49.76 -2.44 7.59
C SER A 356 -48.94 -1.27 7.04
N PHE A 357 -49.37 -0.05 7.33
CA PHE A 357 -48.69 1.19 6.95
C PHE A 357 -47.19 1.20 7.32
N GLN A 358 -46.83 0.65 8.49
CA GLN A 358 -45.46 0.59 8.98
C GLN A 358 -44.56 -0.26 8.06
N VAL A 359 -45.06 -1.40 7.58
CA VAL A 359 -44.32 -2.28 6.65
C VAL A 359 -44.09 -1.57 5.31
N LYS A 360 -45.10 -0.85 4.82
CA LYS A 360 -45.00 -0.06 3.58
C LYS A 360 -43.96 1.05 3.71
N LEU A 361 -44.02 1.85 4.78
CA LEU A 361 -43.02 2.88 5.06
C LEU A 361 -41.61 2.32 5.23
N TYR A 362 -41.48 1.21 5.96
CA TYR A 362 -40.19 0.53 6.16
C TYR A 362 -39.58 0.12 4.81
N THR A 363 -40.39 -0.43 3.91
CA THR A 363 -39.93 -0.88 2.59
C THR A 363 -39.52 0.30 1.71
N ILE A 364 -40.31 1.38 1.67
CA ILE A 364 -39.96 2.61 0.94
C ILE A 364 -38.66 3.21 1.47
N ASN A 365 -38.51 3.29 2.80
CA ASN A 365 -37.29 3.81 3.41
C ASN A 365 -36.08 2.90 3.10
N ARG A 366 -36.24 1.58 3.09
CA ARG A 366 -35.17 0.65 2.72
C ARG A 366 -34.67 0.88 1.28
N VAL A 367 -35.59 1.01 0.31
CA VAL A 367 -35.25 1.36 -1.08
C VAL A 367 -34.51 2.69 -1.14
N PHE A 368 -34.97 3.71 -0.42
CA PHE A 368 -34.31 5.01 -0.34
C PHE A 368 -32.88 4.91 0.21
N GLN A 369 -32.69 4.25 1.35
CA GLN A 369 -31.37 4.11 2.00
C GLN A 369 -30.39 3.29 1.14
N GLN A 370 -30.84 2.20 0.53
CA GLN A 370 -30.01 1.41 -0.39
C GLN A 370 -29.59 2.22 -1.61
N THR A 371 -30.49 3.03 -2.17
CA THR A 371 -30.18 3.92 -3.30
C THR A 371 -29.11 4.95 -2.92
N VAL A 372 -29.21 5.56 -1.73
CA VAL A 372 -28.19 6.50 -1.22
C VAL A 372 -26.83 5.81 -1.03
N SER A 373 -26.82 4.59 -0.48
CA SER A 373 -25.58 3.80 -0.34
C SER A 373 -24.94 3.53 -1.70
N LEU A 374 -25.71 3.05 -2.67
CA LEU A 374 -25.25 2.75 -4.03
C LEU A 374 -24.74 3.99 -4.76
N GLU A 375 -25.39 5.15 -4.62
CA GLU A 375 -24.89 6.41 -5.18
C GLU A 375 -23.53 6.79 -4.60
N ASN A 376 -23.35 6.64 -3.29
CA ASN A 376 -22.09 6.95 -2.62
C ASN A 376 -20.98 6.00 -3.05
N ASP A 377 -21.28 4.71 -3.16
CA ASP A 377 -20.34 3.70 -3.67
C ASP A 377 -19.96 3.98 -5.12
N LEU A 378 -20.92 4.33 -5.98
CA LEU A 378 -20.65 4.61 -7.39
C LEU A 378 -19.83 5.90 -7.58
N LYS A 379 -20.11 6.96 -6.82
CA LYS A 379 -19.29 8.19 -6.79
C LYS A 379 -17.87 7.90 -6.32
N LYS A 380 -17.72 7.07 -5.28
CA LYS A 380 -16.43 6.62 -4.80
C LYS A 380 -15.68 5.86 -5.88
N TYR A 381 -16.34 4.90 -6.54
CA TYR A 381 -15.72 4.14 -7.62
C TYR A 381 -15.32 5.05 -8.79
N ASN A 382 -16.18 5.96 -9.23
CA ASN A 382 -15.91 6.85 -10.37
C ASN A 382 -14.77 7.86 -10.09
N SER A 383 -14.66 8.37 -8.86
CA SER A 383 -13.64 9.36 -8.47
C SER A 383 -12.27 8.74 -8.14
N GLU A 384 -12.22 7.48 -7.70
CA GLU A 384 -10.99 6.84 -7.21
C GLU A 384 -10.24 5.99 -8.26
N ILE A 385 -10.74 5.81 -9.48
CA ILE A 385 -10.09 4.96 -10.49
C ILE A 385 -9.15 5.78 -11.38
N PRO A 386 -7.82 5.75 -11.17
CA PRO A 386 -6.89 6.32 -12.14
C PRO A 386 -6.97 5.54 -13.46
N ASN A 387 -6.90 6.25 -14.59
CA ASN A 387 -6.96 5.66 -15.93
C ASN A 387 -5.96 4.50 -16.14
N SER A 388 -4.82 4.53 -15.44
CA SER A 388 -3.81 3.45 -15.46
C SER A 388 -4.35 2.11 -14.96
N ASN A 389 -5.28 2.10 -14.01
CA ASN A 389 -5.89 0.86 -13.50
C ASN A 389 -6.91 0.26 -14.48
N LEU A 390 -7.56 1.09 -15.30
CA LEU A 390 -8.50 0.60 -16.32
C LEU A 390 -7.79 -0.18 -17.43
N ASN A 391 -6.52 0.13 -17.71
CA ASN A 391 -5.75 -0.62 -18.70
C ASN A 391 -5.50 -2.09 -18.32
N LYS A 392 -5.51 -2.43 -17.01
CA LYS A 392 -5.27 -3.80 -16.51
C LYS A 392 -6.29 -4.83 -16.99
N ASN A 393 -7.51 -4.37 -17.32
CA ASN A 393 -8.60 -5.21 -17.82
C ASN A 393 -9.20 -4.61 -19.10
N LYS A 394 -8.37 -4.02 -19.96
CA LYS A 394 -8.81 -3.30 -21.17
C LYS A 394 -9.77 -4.12 -22.04
N ASP A 395 -9.45 -5.38 -22.29
CA ASP A 395 -10.26 -6.24 -23.17
C ASP A 395 -11.66 -6.52 -22.60
N PHE A 396 -11.76 -6.63 -21.28
CA PHE A 396 -13.03 -6.75 -20.58
C PHE A 396 -13.89 -5.50 -20.82
N TYR A 397 -13.34 -4.31 -20.56
CA TYR A 397 -14.07 -3.06 -20.78
C TYR A 397 -14.42 -2.84 -22.24
N GLN A 398 -13.52 -3.18 -23.17
CA GLN A 398 -13.76 -3.09 -24.60
C GLN A 398 -14.95 -3.94 -25.02
N LYS A 399 -15.07 -5.15 -24.48
CA LYS A 399 -16.09 -6.11 -24.85
C LYS A 399 -17.47 -5.77 -24.28
N TYR A 400 -17.54 -5.40 -22.99
CA TYR A 400 -18.81 -5.24 -22.28
C TYR A 400 -19.30 -3.80 -22.21
N TYR A 401 -18.39 -2.83 -22.29
CA TYR A 401 -18.70 -1.42 -22.09
C TYR A 401 -18.29 -0.54 -23.28
N GLY A 402 -17.70 -1.09 -24.35
CA GLY A 402 -17.22 -0.31 -25.49
C GLY A 402 -15.89 0.42 -25.25
N GLY A 403 -15.20 0.11 -24.16
CA GLY A 403 -13.89 0.64 -23.81
C GLY A 403 -13.89 1.48 -22.53
N ILE A 404 -12.78 2.20 -22.30
CA ILE A 404 -12.56 3.01 -21.09
C ILE A 404 -13.57 4.18 -20.98
N ASP A 405 -13.89 4.83 -22.08
CA ASP A 405 -14.85 5.94 -22.07
C ASP A 405 -16.29 5.44 -21.91
N GLY A 406 -16.56 4.23 -22.40
CA GLY A 406 -17.86 3.60 -22.29
C GLY A 406 -18.17 3.13 -20.86
N ILE A 407 -17.20 2.63 -20.09
CA ILE A 407 -17.42 2.33 -18.66
C ILE A 407 -17.67 3.61 -17.84
N LYS A 408 -17.02 4.72 -18.18
CA LYS A 408 -17.30 6.02 -17.53
C LYS A 408 -18.70 6.53 -17.87
N SER A 409 -19.10 6.37 -19.13
CA SER A 409 -20.46 6.70 -19.57
C SER A 409 -21.49 5.83 -18.85
N TYR A 410 -21.21 4.53 -18.69
CA TYR A 410 -22.03 3.60 -17.93
C TYR A 410 -22.24 4.08 -16.50
N PHE A 411 -21.16 4.39 -15.76
CA PHE A 411 -21.27 4.91 -14.40
C PHE A 411 -22.06 6.20 -14.30
N LYS A 412 -21.89 7.13 -15.26
CA LYS A 412 -22.67 8.36 -15.28
C LYS A 412 -24.17 8.11 -15.47
N THR A 413 -24.53 7.22 -16.40
CA THR A 413 -25.94 6.84 -16.62
C THR A 413 -26.53 6.17 -15.39
N GLU A 414 -25.77 5.30 -14.73
CA GLU A 414 -26.19 4.64 -13.48
C GLU A 414 -26.38 5.65 -12.33
N GLU A 415 -25.51 6.65 -12.21
CA GLU A 415 -25.67 7.78 -11.27
C GLU A 415 -26.99 8.55 -11.50
N GLU A 416 -27.32 8.83 -12.77
CA GLU A 416 -28.58 9.52 -13.15
C GLU A 416 -29.82 8.66 -12.84
N ASP A 417 -29.75 7.35 -13.09
CA ASP A 417 -30.83 6.41 -12.80
C ASP A 417 -31.10 6.28 -11.29
N LEU A 418 -30.04 6.14 -10.47
CA LEU A 418 -30.18 6.09 -9.01
C LEU A 418 -30.76 7.39 -8.44
N LEU A 419 -30.34 8.55 -8.95
CA LEU A 419 -30.86 9.84 -8.53
C LEU A 419 -32.38 9.93 -8.79
N LYS A 420 -32.85 9.39 -9.92
CA LYS A 420 -34.27 9.31 -10.24
C LYS A 420 -35.00 8.41 -9.25
N ILE A 421 -34.50 7.20 -9.00
CA ILE A 421 -35.08 6.24 -8.03
C ILE A 421 -35.18 6.87 -6.63
N ARG A 422 -34.13 7.57 -6.18
CA ARG A 422 -34.11 8.25 -4.89
C ARG A 422 -35.19 9.31 -4.79
N SER A 423 -35.29 10.14 -5.82
CA SER A 423 -36.28 11.22 -5.88
C SER A 423 -37.71 10.69 -5.86
N GLU A 424 -37.98 9.62 -6.63
CA GLU A 424 -39.28 8.94 -6.63
C GLU A 424 -39.60 8.31 -5.26
N SER A 425 -38.63 7.65 -4.63
CA SER A 425 -38.80 7.02 -3.32
C SER A 425 -39.01 8.05 -2.20
N ALA A 426 -38.30 9.18 -2.24
CA ALA A 426 -38.47 10.28 -1.30
C ALA A 426 -39.86 10.92 -1.42
N GLU A 427 -40.35 11.13 -2.64
CA GLU A 427 -41.69 11.67 -2.86
C GLU A 427 -42.78 10.68 -2.42
N LYS A 428 -42.61 9.38 -2.71
CA LYS A 428 -43.50 8.33 -2.19
C LYS A 428 -43.54 8.32 -0.66
N LEU A 429 -42.38 8.42 0.00
CA LEU A 429 -42.29 8.48 1.46
C LEU A 429 -43.06 9.70 2.00
N ARG A 430 -42.84 10.87 1.38
CA ARG A 430 -43.52 12.13 1.73
C ARG A 430 -45.03 12.00 1.61
N LEU A 431 -45.53 11.49 0.49
CA LEU A 431 -46.97 11.32 0.24
C LEU A 431 -47.60 10.33 1.22
N GLN A 432 -46.97 9.18 1.48
CA GLN A 432 -47.51 8.20 2.44
C GLN A 432 -47.58 8.75 3.87
N ILE A 433 -46.59 9.55 4.29
CA ILE A 433 -46.64 10.23 5.59
C ILE A 433 -47.78 11.25 5.62
N LEU A 434 -47.96 12.05 4.57
CA LEU A 434 -49.05 13.03 4.49
C LEU A 434 -50.43 12.37 4.47
N ASP A 435 -50.64 11.33 3.66
CA ASP A 435 -51.91 10.58 3.60
C ASP A 435 -52.31 10.03 4.97
N HIS A 436 -51.34 9.49 5.73
CA HIS A 436 -51.60 8.97 7.08
C HIS A 436 -51.85 10.07 8.13
N LEU A 437 -51.30 11.27 7.92
CA LEU A 437 -51.58 12.44 8.77
C LEU A 437 -52.92 13.11 8.42
N GLU A 438 -53.41 12.93 7.19
CA GLU A 438 -54.69 13.46 6.70
C GLU A 438 -55.89 12.51 6.93
N GLU A 439 -55.67 11.23 7.30
CA GLU A 439 -56.76 10.37 7.77
C GLU A 439 -57.41 11.00 9.02
N PRO A 440 -58.73 11.25 9.02
CA PRO A 440 -59.39 11.80 10.20
C PRO A 440 -59.25 10.78 11.33
N PHE A 441 -58.46 11.14 12.35
CA PHE A 441 -58.36 10.42 13.62
C PHE A 441 -59.75 10.26 14.24
N LEU A 442 -60.48 9.21 13.84
CA LEU A 442 -61.66 8.68 14.52
C LEU A 442 -61.20 7.57 15.46
N GLN A 443 -60.21 7.86 16.30
CA GLN A 443 -60.10 7.17 17.57
C GLN A 443 -60.91 7.99 18.57
N GLU A 444 -61.88 7.34 19.21
CA GLU A 444 -62.49 7.85 20.43
C GLU A 444 -61.36 8.22 21.39
N VAL A 445 -61.12 9.51 21.54
CA VAL A 445 -60.12 10.05 22.45
C VAL A 445 -60.53 9.59 23.84
N PRO A 446 -59.73 8.74 24.53
CA PRO A 446 -59.89 8.63 25.96
C PRO A 446 -59.61 10.02 26.51
N THR A 447 -60.65 10.65 27.05
CA THR A 447 -60.54 11.92 27.75
C THR A 447 -59.73 11.66 29.02
N TYR A 448 -58.41 11.78 28.90
CA TYR A 448 -57.57 11.96 30.06
C TYR A 448 -57.92 13.32 30.65
N ARG A 449 -58.66 13.30 31.76
CA ARG A 449 -58.67 14.41 32.70
C ARG A 449 -57.21 14.81 32.89
N GLY A 450 -56.91 16.07 32.64
CA GLY A 450 -55.64 16.68 33.03
C GLY A 450 -55.45 16.44 34.52
N VAL A 451 -54.67 15.42 34.84
CA VAL A 451 -53.97 15.33 36.10
C VAL A 451 -52.61 15.89 35.74
N GLU A 452 -52.37 17.13 36.15
CA GLU A 452 -51.01 17.61 36.31
C GLU A 452 -50.30 16.61 37.22
N PHE A 453 -49.41 15.82 36.65
CA PHE A 453 -48.37 15.22 37.46
C PHE A 453 -47.30 16.31 37.60
N GLU A 454 -47.39 17.08 38.70
CA GLU A 454 -46.15 17.55 39.29
C GLU A 454 -45.32 16.31 39.56
N TRP A 455 -44.31 16.07 38.72
CA TRP A 455 -43.19 15.21 39.10
C TRP A 455 -42.40 15.99 40.16
N GLN A 456 -42.98 16.09 41.35
CA GLN A 456 -42.17 16.19 42.55
C GLN A 456 -41.43 14.88 42.60
N MET A 457 -40.11 14.91 42.35
CA MET A 457 -39.24 13.94 42.99
C MET A 457 -39.65 14.00 44.46
N PRO A 458 -40.24 12.95 45.05
CA PRO A 458 -40.42 12.98 46.47
C PRO A 458 -38.99 13.02 46.99
N GLU A 459 -38.61 14.12 47.62
CA GLU A 459 -37.64 14.04 48.71
C GLU A 459 -38.28 13.06 49.71
N TYR A 460 -38.12 11.77 49.45
CA TYR A 460 -38.48 10.75 50.41
C TYR A 460 -37.54 10.99 51.59
N GLU A 461 -38.06 11.62 52.63
CA GLU A 461 -37.59 11.35 53.99
C GLU A 461 -37.63 9.82 54.14
N TYR A 462 -36.44 9.21 54.07
CA TYR A 462 -36.26 7.77 54.07
C TYR A 462 -36.64 7.18 55.44
N ASP A 463 -37.93 6.93 55.67
CA ASP A 463 -38.41 6.00 56.70
C ASP A 463 -38.28 4.55 56.15
N PRO A 464 -38.02 3.54 56.99
CA PRO A 464 -37.09 2.46 56.67
C PRO A 464 -37.64 1.55 55.56
N LEU A 465 -36.98 1.60 54.41
CA LEU A 465 -37.28 0.83 53.21
C LEU A 465 -37.39 -0.67 53.54
N THR A 466 -38.46 -1.29 53.05
CA THR A 466 -38.70 -2.73 53.20
C THR A 466 -37.59 -3.51 52.48
N LYS A 467 -36.86 -4.34 53.22
CA LYS A 467 -35.77 -5.19 52.70
C LYS A 467 -36.31 -6.10 51.58
N ASN A 468 -35.50 -6.33 50.54
CA ASN A 468 -35.81 -7.12 49.34
C ASN A 468 -36.93 -6.59 48.42
N VAL A 469 -37.28 -5.30 48.50
CA VAL A 469 -38.14 -4.66 47.50
C VAL A 469 -37.26 -4.00 46.44
N ALA A 470 -37.50 -4.33 45.17
CA ALA A 470 -36.78 -3.77 44.03
C ALA A 470 -37.31 -2.38 43.67
N PHE A 471 -36.43 -1.37 43.68
CA PHE A 471 -36.72 -0.01 43.24
C PHE A 471 -36.16 0.19 41.83
N ILE A 472 -37.06 0.35 40.86
CA ILE A 472 -36.70 0.59 39.46
C ILE A 472 -36.52 2.10 39.29
N ASN A 473 -35.33 2.52 38.85
CA ASN A 473 -35.01 3.93 38.61
C ASN A 473 -34.84 4.27 37.13
N HIS A 474 -34.60 3.26 36.29
CA HIS A 474 -34.40 3.43 34.85
C HIS A 474 -35.26 2.43 34.08
N SER A 475 -35.88 2.89 32.98
CA SER A 475 -36.58 2.05 32.00
C SER A 475 -36.22 2.47 30.58
N LYS A 476 -35.93 1.50 29.70
CA LYS A 476 -35.65 1.72 28.27
C LYS A 476 -36.28 0.65 27.41
N LYS A 477 -36.81 1.00 26.25
CA LYS A 477 -37.31 0.04 25.26
C LYS A 477 -36.32 -0.18 24.14
N ASN A 478 -36.24 -1.42 23.63
CA ASN A 478 -35.53 -1.70 22.38
C ASN A 478 -36.43 -1.55 21.14
N VAL A 479 -35.85 -1.82 19.97
CA VAL A 479 -36.54 -1.79 18.66
C VAL A 479 -37.69 -2.80 18.53
N ASN A 480 -37.75 -3.81 19.41
CA ASN A 480 -38.81 -4.82 19.46
C ASN A 480 -39.84 -4.53 20.57
N ASP A 481 -39.88 -3.29 21.09
CA ASP A 481 -40.72 -2.86 22.22
C ASP A 481 -40.51 -3.62 23.54
N LEU A 482 -39.42 -4.40 23.67
CA LEU A 482 -39.03 -5.02 24.93
C LEU A 482 -38.52 -3.93 25.87
N GLU A 483 -39.13 -3.84 27.05
CA GLU A 483 -38.84 -2.84 28.07
C GLU A 483 -37.83 -3.40 29.09
N TYR A 484 -36.74 -2.71 29.32
CA TYR A 484 -35.67 -3.09 30.23
C TYR A 484 -35.62 -2.15 31.42
N PHE A 485 -35.28 -2.68 32.59
CA PHE A 485 -35.28 -1.96 33.85
C PHE A 485 -33.92 -2.04 34.53
N GLY A 486 -33.49 -0.95 35.14
CA GLY A 486 -32.33 -0.88 36.02
C GLY A 486 -32.71 -0.24 37.36
N GLY A 487 -32.12 -0.71 38.44
CA GLY A 487 -32.48 -0.23 39.77
C GLY A 487 -31.62 -0.78 40.89
N PHE A 488 -32.11 -0.62 42.12
CA PHE A 488 -31.48 -1.20 43.30
C PHE A 488 -32.49 -1.77 44.31
N TYR A 489 -32.06 -2.72 45.12
CA TYR A 489 -32.83 -3.23 46.26
C TYR A 489 -31.96 -3.23 47.52
N PHE A 490 -32.57 -3.16 48.69
CA PHE A 490 -31.82 -3.33 49.95
C PHE A 490 -31.77 -4.79 50.35
N ASP A 491 -30.56 -5.30 50.55
CA ASP A 491 -30.36 -6.65 51.03
C ASP A 491 -30.75 -6.81 52.52
N LYS A 492 -30.46 -7.99 53.09
CA LYS A 492 -30.76 -8.29 54.50
C LYS A 492 -30.03 -7.38 55.48
N ASP A 493 -28.93 -6.77 55.08
CA ASP A 493 -28.09 -5.89 55.88
C ASP A 493 -28.37 -4.40 55.61
N SER A 494 -29.45 -4.10 54.87
CA SER A 494 -29.83 -2.74 54.47
C SER A 494 -28.78 -2.07 53.57
N VAL A 495 -28.05 -2.85 52.78
CA VAL A 495 -27.10 -2.33 51.79
C VAL A 495 -27.74 -2.38 50.40
N SER A 496 -27.57 -1.30 49.63
CA SER A 496 -28.13 -1.18 48.28
C SER A 496 -27.40 -2.10 47.30
N GLN A 497 -28.11 -2.99 46.62
CA GLN A 497 -27.60 -3.89 45.59
C GLN A 497 -28.23 -3.55 44.24
N ALA A 498 -27.41 -3.46 43.20
CA ALA A 498 -27.88 -3.15 41.85
C ALA A 498 -28.56 -4.38 41.22
N PHE A 499 -29.64 -4.15 40.48
CA PHE A 499 -30.31 -5.19 39.69
C PHE A 499 -30.71 -4.65 38.31
N TYR A 500 -31.00 -5.58 37.40
CA TYR A 500 -31.61 -5.28 36.11
C TYR A 500 -32.65 -6.34 35.73
N GLY A 501 -33.52 -6.03 34.77
CA GLY A 501 -34.58 -6.93 34.33
C GLY A 501 -35.16 -6.56 32.97
N ALA A 502 -35.90 -7.47 32.35
CA ALA A 502 -36.59 -7.25 31.08
C ALA A 502 -38.07 -7.64 31.18
N LYS A 503 -38.95 -6.80 30.67
CA LYS A 503 -40.37 -7.08 30.45
C LYS A 503 -40.53 -7.87 29.16
N VAL A 504 -41.01 -9.09 29.29
CA VAL A 504 -41.37 -9.96 28.17
C VAL A 504 -42.87 -10.20 28.26
N GLY A 505 -43.64 -9.49 27.41
CA GLY A 505 -45.10 -9.47 27.46
C GLY A 505 -45.63 -8.85 28.77
N ASN A 506 -46.44 -9.60 29.51
CA ASN A 506 -46.99 -9.19 30.82
C ASN A 506 -46.14 -9.62 32.03
N SER A 507 -44.99 -10.26 31.79
CA SER A 507 -44.09 -10.76 32.84
C SER A 507 -42.76 -10.02 32.83
N VAL A 508 -42.18 -9.79 34.01
CA VAL A 508 -40.81 -9.27 34.16
C VAL A 508 -39.88 -10.44 34.45
N LYS A 509 -38.89 -10.65 33.58
CA LYS A 509 -37.77 -11.56 33.80
C LYS A 509 -36.67 -10.77 34.50
N TRP A 510 -36.41 -11.13 35.75
CA TRP A 510 -35.37 -10.51 36.55
C TRP A 510 -34.03 -11.18 36.26
N TYR A 511 -33.00 -10.36 36.05
CA TYR A 511 -31.62 -10.80 35.92
C TYR A 511 -30.91 -10.44 37.23
N ASN A 512 -30.29 -11.44 37.84
CA ASN A 512 -29.87 -11.40 39.25
C ASN A 512 -28.88 -10.25 39.56
N ALA A 513 -28.65 -10.01 40.87
CA ALA A 513 -27.82 -8.94 41.41
C ALA A 513 -26.46 -8.82 40.70
N VAL A 514 -26.06 -7.58 40.41
CA VAL A 514 -24.78 -7.27 39.79
C VAL A 514 -23.63 -7.79 40.67
N PRO A 515 -22.72 -8.64 40.16
CA PRO A 515 -21.58 -9.12 40.94
C PRO A 515 -20.75 -7.95 41.44
N SER A 516 -20.33 -7.94 42.71
CA SER A 516 -19.46 -6.89 43.25
C SER A 516 -17.98 -7.23 43.09
N VAL A 517 -17.13 -6.22 42.86
CA VAL A 517 -15.66 -6.37 42.86
C VAL A 517 -15.10 -6.55 44.27
N TYR A 518 -15.79 -6.04 45.30
CA TYR A 518 -15.34 -6.25 46.67
C TYR A 518 -15.77 -7.64 47.16
N SER A 519 -14.80 -8.37 47.73
CA SER A 519 -15.01 -9.70 48.31
C SER A 519 -15.81 -9.70 49.62
N ASN A 520 -16.08 -8.52 50.21
CA ASN A 520 -16.74 -8.34 51.50
C ASN A 520 -18.21 -7.91 51.32
N SER A 521 -19.10 -8.36 52.21
CA SER A 521 -20.57 -8.23 52.04
C SER A 521 -21.18 -6.85 52.34
N LYS A 522 -20.38 -5.77 52.42
CA LYS A 522 -20.88 -4.41 52.69
C LYS A 522 -20.49 -3.44 51.57
N VAL A 523 -21.11 -3.63 50.41
CA VAL A 523 -20.91 -2.80 49.22
C VAL A 523 -22.25 -2.25 48.80
N TRP A 524 -22.34 -0.93 48.66
CA TRP A 524 -23.50 -0.34 48.03
C TRP A 524 -23.24 -0.16 46.53
N GLN A 525 -24.23 -0.51 45.72
CA GLN A 525 -24.21 -0.41 44.27
C GLN A 525 -25.40 0.42 43.77
N LYS A 526 -25.18 1.13 42.67
CA LYS A 526 -26.22 1.86 41.92
C LYS A 526 -26.04 1.66 40.41
N VAL A 527 -27.15 1.70 39.69
CA VAL A 527 -27.20 1.77 38.22
C VAL A 527 -27.57 3.20 37.85
N PRO A 528 -26.62 4.04 37.39
CA PRO A 528 -26.85 5.44 37.04
C PRO A 528 -27.53 5.62 35.67
N ASP A 529 -27.28 4.70 34.73
CA ASP A 529 -27.90 4.73 33.41
C ASP A 529 -27.86 3.36 32.72
N ILE A 530 -28.76 3.16 31.76
CA ILE A 530 -28.88 1.95 30.94
C ILE A 530 -29.01 2.31 29.46
N ASN A 531 -28.38 1.51 28.59
CA ASN A 531 -28.47 1.67 27.15
C ASN A 531 -28.72 0.32 26.47
N VAL A 532 -29.51 0.33 25.39
CA VAL A 532 -29.85 -0.85 24.61
C VAL A 532 -29.18 -0.74 23.24
N VAL A 533 -28.43 -1.77 22.86
CA VAL A 533 -27.66 -1.81 21.61
C VAL A 533 -28.44 -2.54 20.52
N GLY A 534 -28.20 -2.19 19.25
CA GLY A 534 -28.75 -2.92 18.11
C GLY A 534 -28.37 -4.40 18.17
N GLY A 535 -29.38 -5.27 18.32
CA GLY A 535 -29.18 -6.71 18.57
C GLY A 535 -29.77 -7.21 19.90
N GLY A 536 -30.20 -6.31 20.80
CA GLY A 536 -30.86 -6.68 22.06
C GLY A 536 -29.92 -6.78 23.27
N ASP A 537 -28.62 -6.56 23.09
CA ASP A 537 -27.66 -6.47 24.18
C ASP A 537 -27.91 -5.22 25.04
N LEU A 538 -27.63 -5.35 26.34
CA LEU A 538 -27.89 -4.34 27.37
C LEU A 538 -26.60 -3.91 28.01
N ASN A 539 -26.38 -2.60 28.04
CA ASN A 539 -25.23 -2.03 28.70
C ASN A 539 -25.67 -1.20 29.90
N PHE A 540 -24.96 -1.38 31.02
CA PHE A 540 -25.25 -0.74 32.29
C PHE A 540 -24.02 0.00 32.76
N LEU A 541 -24.22 1.25 33.20
CA LEU A 541 -23.26 1.86 34.10
C LEU A 541 -23.51 1.31 35.50
N VAL A 542 -22.45 0.88 36.16
CA VAL A 542 -22.49 0.42 37.55
C VAL A 542 -21.51 1.22 38.36
N TYR A 543 -22.02 1.73 39.46
CA TYR A 543 -21.29 2.54 40.41
C TYR A 543 -21.31 1.82 41.75
N GLU A 544 -20.14 1.44 42.28
CA GLU A 544 -20.06 0.71 43.55
C GLU A 544 -18.97 1.23 44.49
N SER A 545 -19.25 1.19 45.79
CA SER A 545 -18.29 1.55 46.82
C SER A 545 -18.49 0.72 48.08
N HIS A 546 -17.39 0.47 48.80
CA HIS A 546 -17.44 -0.16 50.10
C HIS A 546 -18.04 0.82 51.11
N VAL A 547 -18.93 0.36 52.00
CA VAL A 547 -19.66 1.24 52.95
C VAL A 547 -18.72 2.06 53.84
N ASP A 548 -17.52 1.55 54.10
CA ASP A 548 -16.49 2.20 54.92
C ASP A 548 -15.40 2.93 54.10
N SER A 549 -15.53 3.03 52.77
CA SER A 549 -14.55 3.68 51.88
C SER A 549 -15.11 4.94 51.24
N LEU A 550 -14.22 5.90 50.98
CA LEU A 550 -14.48 7.04 50.11
C LEU A 550 -14.15 6.72 48.64
N ASP A 551 -13.47 5.60 48.39
CA ASP A 551 -13.14 5.15 47.05
C ASP A 551 -14.33 4.41 46.44
N PHE A 552 -14.53 4.60 45.14
CA PHE A 552 -15.53 3.87 44.36
C PHE A 552 -14.93 3.33 43.07
N VAL A 553 -15.62 2.35 42.52
CA VAL A 553 -15.28 1.68 41.28
C VAL A 553 -16.42 1.91 40.29
N ASN A 554 -16.05 2.42 39.12
CA ASN A 554 -16.93 2.54 37.97
C ASN A 554 -16.78 1.32 37.09
N ARG A 555 -17.90 0.73 36.68
CA ARG A 555 -17.92 -0.40 35.75
C ARG A 555 -18.95 -0.22 34.66
N ILE A 556 -18.64 -0.73 33.48
CA ILE A 556 -19.59 -0.91 32.40
C ILE A 556 -19.84 -2.41 32.27
N LEU A 557 -21.09 -2.83 32.47
CA LEU A 557 -21.49 -4.21 32.28
C LEU A 557 -22.25 -4.34 30.97
N VAL A 558 -21.88 -5.34 30.18
CA VAL A 558 -22.53 -5.67 28.91
C VAL A 558 -23.17 -7.04 29.10
N SER A 559 -24.50 -7.10 29.02
CA SER A 559 -25.24 -8.35 29.03
C SER A 559 -25.89 -8.63 27.70
N ASP A 560 -26.18 -9.90 27.45
CA ASP A 560 -26.97 -10.31 26.31
C ASP A 560 -28.48 -10.08 26.51
N GLU A 561 -29.29 -10.38 25.49
CA GLU A 561 -30.75 -10.34 25.54
C GLU A 561 -31.36 -11.27 26.62
N ASN A 562 -30.62 -12.29 27.04
CA ASN A 562 -30.97 -13.23 28.10
C ASN A 562 -30.50 -12.77 29.48
N GLY A 563 -29.89 -11.58 29.58
CA GLY A 563 -29.34 -11.01 30.81
C GLY A 563 -28.15 -11.77 31.38
N GLU A 564 -27.37 -12.47 30.57
CA GLU A 564 -26.07 -13.01 30.95
C GLU A 564 -24.99 -11.97 30.69
N ILE A 565 -24.13 -11.69 31.68
CA ILE A 565 -23.01 -10.75 31.53
C ILE A 565 -22.00 -11.36 30.55
N LYS A 566 -21.85 -10.73 29.38
CA LYS A 566 -20.88 -11.08 28.34
C LYS A 566 -19.52 -10.44 28.59
N ASN A 567 -19.52 -9.20 29.09
CA ASN A 567 -18.31 -8.42 29.28
C ASN A 567 -18.46 -7.43 30.44
N GLU A 568 -17.34 -7.11 31.06
CA GLU A 568 -17.22 -6.20 32.19
C GLU A 568 -15.98 -5.33 31.99
N ILE A 569 -16.17 -4.02 32.04
CA ILE A 569 -15.11 -3.04 31.83
C ILE A 569 -14.98 -2.20 33.09
N GLU A 570 -13.88 -2.37 33.82
CA GLU A 570 -13.55 -1.51 34.95
C GLU A 570 -12.98 -0.18 34.44
N ILE A 571 -13.56 0.92 34.92
CA ILE A 571 -13.24 2.27 34.47
C ILE A 571 -12.41 2.99 35.53
N ASN A 572 -11.18 3.34 35.14
CA ASN A 572 -10.26 4.09 35.99
C ASN A 572 -10.58 5.59 36.00
N THR A 573 -11.71 5.97 36.60
CA THR A 573 -12.05 7.36 36.92
C THR A 573 -12.71 7.46 38.29
N GLN A 574 -12.38 8.52 39.03
CA GLN A 574 -13.03 8.91 40.29
C GLN A 574 -14.10 9.98 40.05
N GLU A 575 -14.63 10.05 38.83
CA GLU A 575 -15.79 10.87 38.50
C GLU A 575 -17.09 10.07 38.55
N LYS A 576 -18.20 10.74 38.88
CA LYS A 576 -19.51 10.09 38.96
C LYS A 576 -20.04 9.77 37.55
N PRO A 577 -20.54 8.54 37.29
CA PRO A 577 -21.17 8.16 36.02
C PRO A 577 -22.49 8.91 35.81
N ILE A 578 -22.73 9.38 34.58
CA ILE A 578 -23.87 10.24 34.23
C ILE A 578 -24.72 9.64 33.11
N GLU A 579 -24.12 9.30 31.97
CA GLU A 579 -24.87 8.91 30.78
C GLU A 579 -24.15 7.81 29.99
N LEU A 580 -24.92 6.90 29.41
CA LEU A 580 -24.48 5.84 28.52
C LEU A 580 -25.28 5.90 27.21
N THR A 581 -24.58 6.01 26.08
CA THR A 581 -25.23 6.17 24.77
C THR A 581 -24.49 5.45 23.65
N SER A 582 -25.18 5.15 22.56
CA SER A 582 -24.63 4.47 21.39
C SER A 582 -24.20 5.47 20.31
N LEU A 583 -23.06 5.22 19.67
CA LEU A 583 -22.63 6.01 18.52
C LEU A 583 -23.33 5.45 17.27
N ARG A 584 -24.18 6.26 16.62
CA ARG A 584 -24.84 5.95 15.34
C ARG A 584 -23.81 5.50 14.31
N ASN A 585 -24.17 4.48 13.54
CA ASN A 585 -23.35 3.88 12.47
C ASN A 585 -21.97 3.39 12.94
N SER A 586 -21.87 3.02 14.22
CA SER A 586 -20.64 2.54 14.83
C SER A 586 -20.96 1.43 15.83
N ASN A 587 -20.04 0.49 15.99
CA ASN A 587 -20.12 -0.54 17.02
C ASN A 587 -19.59 -0.04 18.39
N PHE A 588 -19.17 1.22 18.46
CA PHE A 588 -18.69 1.84 19.69
C PHE A 588 -19.82 2.52 20.46
N GLN A 589 -19.65 2.56 21.79
CA GLN A 589 -20.52 3.26 22.71
C GLN A 589 -19.74 4.28 23.52
N LEU A 590 -20.49 5.22 24.08
CA LEU A 590 -19.99 6.33 24.86
C LEU A 590 -20.52 6.25 26.28
N ALA A 591 -19.64 6.37 27.27
CA ALA A 591 -19.98 6.56 28.67
C ALA A 591 -19.40 7.88 29.17
N PHE A 592 -20.20 8.67 29.89
CA PHE A 592 -19.83 9.98 30.39
C PHE A 592 -19.83 10.03 31.91
N TYR A 593 -18.82 10.69 32.47
CA TYR A 593 -18.62 10.87 33.90
C TYR A 593 -18.31 12.34 34.16
N GLN A 594 -18.77 12.88 35.28
CA GLN A 594 -18.39 14.22 35.72
C GLN A 594 -18.66 14.42 37.22
N GLY A 595 -17.87 15.30 37.84
CA GLY A 595 -17.98 15.66 39.25
C GLY A 595 -17.28 14.66 40.16
N ASP A 596 -17.12 15.00 41.43
CA ASP A 596 -16.59 14.10 42.43
C ASP A 596 -17.66 13.12 42.90
N GLY A 597 -17.35 11.82 42.94
CA GLY A 597 -18.34 10.83 43.40
C GLY A 597 -18.66 10.90 44.90
N LEU A 598 -18.10 11.89 45.63
CA LEU A 598 -18.25 12.11 47.07
C LEU A 598 -19.19 13.26 47.45
N GLY A 599 -19.72 14.03 46.49
CA GLY A 599 -20.79 15.02 46.72
C GLY A 599 -20.52 16.40 46.11
N ASP A 600 -21.60 17.09 45.71
CA ASP A 600 -21.72 18.25 44.80
C ASP A 600 -20.90 19.54 45.09
N ALA A 601 -19.70 19.46 45.68
CA ALA A 601 -19.00 20.61 46.26
C ALA A 601 -18.25 21.50 45.24
N VAL A 602 -18.06 21.07 43.99
CA VAL A 602 -17.37 21.87 42.97
C VAL A 602 -18.15 21.85 41.65
N TRP A 603 -18.50 23.03 41.14
CA TRP A 603 -19.12 23.16 39.82
C TRP A 603 -18.16 22.60 38.75
N PRO A 604 -18.54 21.54 38.04
CA PRO A 604 -17.59 20.78 37.25
C PRO A 604 -17.18 21.54 35.98
N THR A 605 -15.89 21.49 35.66
CA THR A 605 -15.30 22.11 34.46
C THR A 605 -14.79 21.09 33.45
N ASN A 606 -14.88 19.80 33.81
CA ASN A 606 -14.44 18.68 32.99
C ASN A 606 -15.57 17.64 32.89
N LEU A 607 -15.50 16.87 31.82
CA LEU A 607 -16.32 15.73 31.50
C LEU A 607 -15.39 14.61 31.04
N THR A 608 -15.33 13.50 31.76
CA THR A 608 -14.63 12.31 31.26
C THR A 608 -15.54 11.58 30.28
N ALA A 609 -15.09 11.47 29.03
CA ALA A 609 -15.74 10.73 27.98
C ALA A 609 -14.99 9.43 27.70
N ILE A 610 -15.72 8.32 27.62
CA ILE A 610 -15.19 6.99 27.38
C ILE A 610 -15.82 6.42 26.13
N ARG A 611 -14.99 5.96 25.19
CA ARG A 611 -15.40 5.23 24.00
C ARG A 611 -14.97 3.76 24.14
N PHE A 612 -15.91 2.83 24.09
CA PHE A 612 -15.64 1.40 24.25
C PHE A 612 -16.43 0.56 23.25
N HIS A 613 -15.98 -0.67 23.00
CA HIS A 613 -16.70 -1.66 22.21
C HIS A 613 -17.35 -2.68 23.16
N PRO A 614 -18.63 -3.04 23.02
CA PRO A 614 -19.31 -3.94 23.96
C PRO A 614 -18.63 -5.30 24.12
N ASP A 615 -18.05 -5.84 23.05
CA ASP A 615 -17.33 -7.13 23.06
C ASP A 615 -15.84 -7.06 23.42
N SER A 616 -15.35 -5.89 23.88
CA SER A 616 -13.93 -5.71 24.25
C SER A 616 -13.79 -5.08 25.63
N SER A 617 -12.77 -5.49 26.38
CA SER A 617 -12.35 -4.80 27.60
C SER A 617 -11.57 -3.50 27.32
N ASP A 618 -11.13 -3.30 26.08
CA ASP A 618 -10.38 -2.11 25.69
C ASP A 618 -11.31 -0.90 25.54
N TYR A 619 -10.90 0.22 26.14
CA TYR A 619 -11.60 1.49 26.02
C TYR A 619 -10.63 2.65 25.80
N PHE A 620 -11.14 3.72 25.19
CA PHE A 620 -10.47 5.00 25.04
C PHE A 620 -11.11 6.00 25.99
N ILE A 621 -10.32 6.66 26.84
CA ILE A 621 -10.77 7.64 27.83
C ILE A 621 -10.16 9.00 27.54
N LYS A 622 -10.95 10.06 27.69
CA LYS A 622 -10.47 11.43 27.53
C LYS A 622 -11.27 12.41 28.38
N GLU A 623 -10.54 13.29 29.07
CA GLU A 623 -11.14 14.45 29.72
C GLU A 623 -11.43 15.56 28.71
N VAL A 624 -12.66 16.04 28.73
CA VAL A 624 -13.16 17.12 27.88
C VAL A 624 -13.46 18.33 28.76
N SER A 625 -12.81 19.46 28.49
CA SER A 625 -13.12 20.71 29.17
C SER A 625 -14.49 21.23 28.70
N ILE A 626 -15.45 21.25 29.63
CA ILE A 626 -16.79 21.80 29.43
C ILE A 626 -17.05 22.92 30.43
N ASN A 627 -17.97 23.83 30.10
CA ASN A 627 -18.31 24.92 31.00
C ASN A 627 -19.56 24.51 31.78
N GLY A 628 -19.38 24.02 33.00
CA GLY A 628 -20.46 23.71 33.92
C GLY A 628 -21.05 22.31 33.80
N LYS A 629 -22.32 22.17 34.22
CA LYS A 629 -22.97 20.87 34.38
C LYS A 629 -23.39 20.30 33.04
N TYR A 630 -22.98 19.06 32.77
CA TYR A 630 -23.37 18.29 31.59
C TYR A 630 -24.88 18.07 31.56
N ASN A 631 -25.48 18.26 30.39
CA ASN A 631 -26.92 18.06 30.19
C ASN A 631 -27.25 16.97 29.16
N GLY A 632 -26.31 16.62 28.27
CA GLY A 632 -26.51 15.54 27.30
C GLY A 632 -25.54 15.58 26.13
N VAL A 633 -25.55 14.51 25.34
CA VAL A 633 -24.77 14.37 24.10
C VAL A 633 -25.66 13.95 22.93
N PHE A 634 -25.34 14.45 21.74
CA PHE A 634 -26.05 14.15 20.50
C PHE A 634 -25.04 13.90 19.39
N GLN A 635 -25.37 13.02 18.45
CA GLN A 635 -24.54 12.80 17.28
C GLN A 635 -25.19 13.41 16.05
N THR A 636 -24.38 14.17 15.31
CA THR A 636 -24.74 14.76 14.02
C THR A 636 -23.69 14.34 12.97
N GLU A 637 -23.92 14.66 11.70
CA GLU A 637 -22.90 14.46 10.66
C GLU A 637 -21.61 15.26 10.93
N ALA A 638 -21.73 16.39 11.63
CA ALA A 638 -20.61 17.26 11.99
C ALA A 638 -19.80 16.74 13.20
N GLY A 639 -20.31 15.75 13.95
CA GLY A 639 -19.63 15.15 15.09
C GLY A 639 -20.52 14.97 16.33
N LEU A 640 -19.89 14.87 17.49
CA LEU A 640 -20.54 14.75 18.79
C LEU A 640 -20.79 16.12 19.39
N ILE A 641 -22.05 16.43 19.70
CA ILE A 641 -22.48 17.68 20.31
C ILE A 641 -22.76 17.45 21.78
N VAL A 642 -21.93 18.02 22.64
CA VAL A 642 -22.12 18.02 24.09
C VAL A 642 -22.72 19.34 24.53
N THR A 643 -23.75 19.27 25.36
CA THR A 643 -24.39 20.43 25.97
C THR A 643 -24.11 20.48 27.46
N SER A 644 -23.83 21.68 27.98
CA SER A 644 -23.67 21.94 29.41
C SER A 644 -24.32 23.27 29.81
N SER A 645 -24.57 23.48 31.09
CA SER A 645 -25.20 24.71 31.61
C SER A 645 -24.38 25.36 32.73
N SER A 646 -24.50 26.68 32.85
CA SER A 646 -23.93 27.43 33.98
C SER A 646 -24.69 27.17 35.28
N GLU A 647 -24.05 27.52 36.41
CA GLU A 647 -24.61 27.33 37.76
C GLU A 647 -25.93 28.09 37.96
N ASP A 648 -26.01 29.31 37.42
CA ASP A 648 -27.23 30.12 37.41
C ASP A 648 -28.25 29.67 36.34
N LYS A 649 -27.93 28.64 35.55
CA LYS A 649 -28.70 28.13 34.40
C LYS A 649 -29.12 29.20 33.39
N LYS A 650 -28.39 30.32 33.33
CA LYS A 650 -28.60 31.39 32.34
C LYS A 650 -27.78 31.20 31.09
N ASN A 651 -26.82 30.28 31.09
CA ASN A 651 -25.99 29.99 29.94
C ASN A 651 -26.07 28.52 29.59
N ILE A 652 -26.28 28.23 28.31
CA ILE A 652 -26.10 26.91 27.71
C ILE A 652 -24.84 26.98 26.87
N TYR A 653 -23.92 26.05 27.12
CA TYR A 653 -22.73 25.85 26.32
C TYR A 653 -22.92 24.64 25.43
N VAL A 654 -22.55 24.78 24.17
CA VAL A 654 -22.60 23.72 23.16
C VAL A 654 -21.19 23.54 22.61
N THR A 655 -20.69 22.32 22.71
CA THR A 655 -19.37 21.94 22.19
C THR A 655 -19.55 20.84 21.14
N ILE A 656 -19.17 21.13 19.90
CA ILE A 656 -19.02 20.11 18.85
C ILE A 656 -17.63 19.50 19.00
N MET A 657 -17.56 18.19 18.96
CA MET A 657 -16.35 17.40 19.02
C MET A 657 -16.26 16.39 17.88
N ASP A 658 -15.05 15.99 17.52
CA ASP A 658 -14.86 14.82 16.67
C ASP A 658 -15.06 13.51 17.45
N ASN A 659 -14.92 12.37 16.75
CA ASN A 659 -15.04 11.04 17.34
C ASN A 659 -13.89 10.67 18.30
N GLU A 660 -12.87 11.51 18.42
CA GLU A 660 -11.76 11.41 19.38
C GLU A 660 -11.92 12.41 20.54
N PHE A 661 -13.11 13.01 20.67
CA PHE A 661 -13.46 14.04 21.65
C PHE A 661 -12.55 15.28 21.60
N ASN A 662 -11.98 15.63 20.45
CA ASN A 662 -11.34 16.94 20.26
C ASN A 662 -12.43 17.98 19.99
N ALA A 663 -12.44 19.07 20.76
CA ALA A 663 -13.38 20.16 20.52
C ALA A 663 -13.10 20.83 19.16
N LEU A 664 -14.05 20.72 18.24
CA LEU A 664 -14.04 21.38 16.94
C LEU A 664 -14.57 22.80 17.04
N LYS A 665 -15.63 22.99 17.84
CA LYS A 665 -16.30 24.29 17.98
C LYS A 665 -17.00 24.42 19.33
N LYS A 666 -16.98 25.62 19.91
CA LYS A 666 -17.71 25.95 21.14
C LYS A 666 -18.62 27.15 20.90
N LYS A 667 -19.83 27.12 21.46
CA LYS A 667 -20.80 28.22 21.40
C LYS A 667 -21.49 28.36 22.75
N THR A 668 -21.73 29.60 23.16
CA THR A 668 -22.50 29.93 24.37
C THR A 668 -23.79 30.62 23.95
N PHE A 669 -24.89 30.22 24.59
CA PHE A 669 -26.19 30.86 24.49
C PHE A 669 -26.57 31.39 25.86
N SER A 670 -26.75 32.70 25.97
CA SER A 670 -27.05 33.39 27.23
C SER A 670 -28.51 33.86 27.22
N PHE A 671 -29.18 33.72 28.35
CA PHE A 671 -30.59 34.03 28.55
C PHE A 671 -30.76 35.01 29.72
N GLU A 672 -31.80 35.85 29.67
CA GLU A 672 -32.07 36.82 30.73
C GLU A 672 -32.58 36.14 32.01
N GLU A 673 -33.36 35.07 31.86
CA GLU A 673 -33.93 34.23 32.93
C GLU A 673 -33.25 32.85 33.01
N GLU A 674 -33.42 32.16 34.14
CA GLU A 674 -33.02 30.76 34.31
C GLU A 674 -33.75 29.87 33.29
N ILE A 675 -33.00 29.05 32.55
CA ILE A 675 -33.55 28.05 31.64
C ILE A 675 -33.14 26.66 32.11
N ASP A 676 -34.09 25.97 32.72
CA ASP A 676 -33.94 24.55 33.07
C ASP A 676 -34.40 23.69 31.88
N ILE A 677 -33.45 23.17 31.09
CA ILE A 677 -33.78 22.24 30.01
C ILE A 677 -34.08 20.87 30.60
N LYS A 678 -35.30 20.38 30.38
CA LYS A 678 -35.74 19.07 30.84
C LYS A 678 -35.50 17.99 29.79
N HIS A 679 -35.70 18.32 28.53
CA HIS A 679 -35.66 17.34 27.45
C HIS A 679 -34.96 17.87 26.22
N TYR A 680 -34.24 16.96 25.58
CA TYR A 680 -33.58 17.15 24.31
C TYR A 680 -34.16 16.14 23.31
N TYR A 681 -34.62 16.63 22.17
CA TYR A 681 -35.15 15.78 21.09
C TYR A 681 -34.43 16.08 19.79
N GLN A 682 -33.69 15.11 19.27
CA GLN A 682 -33.10 15.21 17.95
C GLN A 682 -34.20 14.99 16.91
N VAL A 683 -34.47 16.01 16.09
CA VAL A 683 -35.53 15.96 15.06
C VAL A 683 -34.94 15.68 13.67
N SER A 684 -33.70 16.10 13.44
CA SER A 684 -32.92 15.73 12.26
C SER A 684 -31.44 15.65 12.60
N ASP A 685 -30.61 15.25 11.64
CA ASP A 685 -29.16 15.28 11.80
C ASP A 685 -28.60 16.70 11.93
N GLU A 686 -29.40 17.71 11.57
CA GLU A 686 -29.05 19.14 11.62
C GLU A 686 -29.79 19.92 12.71
N SER A 687 -30.67 19.29 13.50
CA SER A 687 -31.46 20.04 14.49
C SER A 687 -31.75 19.30 15.79
N LEU A 688 -31.67 20.05 16.88
CA LEU A 688 -31.98 19.61 18.24
C LEU A 688 -33.02 20.53 18.85
N HIS A 689 -34.17 19.97 19.22
CA HIS A 689 -35.21 20.69 19.94
C HIS A 689 -34.94 20.63 21.44
N LEU A 690 -35.07 21.78 22.09
CA LEU A 690 -34.88 22.00 23.52
C LEU A 690 -36.24 22.30 24.13
N PHE A 691 -36.62 21.56 25.16
CA PHE A 691 -37.81 21.88 25.96
C PHE A 691 -37.39 22.26 27.37
N ASN A 692 -37.74 23.48 27.77
CA ASN A 692 -37.53 23.91 29.14
C ASN A 692 -38.65 23.42 30.08
N ALA A 693 -38.48 23.62 31.38
CA ALA A 693 -39.46 23.25 32.40
C ALA A 693 -40.82 23.94 32.23
N LYS A 694 -40.90 25.06 31.51
CA LYS A 694 -42.15 25.77 31.18
C LYS A 694 -42.83 25.25 29.90
N GLY A 695 -42.24 24.24 29.24
CA GLY A 695 -42.73 23.70 27.97
C GLY A 695 -42.40 24.55 26.74
N GLU A 696 -41.59 25.61 26.90
CA GLU A 696 -41.16 26.45 25.79
C GLU A 696 -40.16 25.70 24.91
N LYS A 697 -40.33 25.82 23.59
CA LYS A 697 -39.57 25.09 22.59
C LYS A 697 -38.53 26.00 21.93
N GLY A 698 -37.25 25.70 22.19
CA GLY A 698 -36.14 26.22 21.39
C GLY A 698 -35.73 25.20 20.32
N HIS A 699 -35.20 25.63 19.18
CA HIS A 699 -34.52 24.72 18.24
C HIS A 699 -33.09 25.20 17.95
N LEU A 700 -32.13 24.33 18.22
CA LEU A 700 -30.75 24.48 17.79
C LEU A 700 -30.64 23.94 16.37
N VAL A 701 -30.13 24.76 15.44
CA VAL A 701 -29.79 24.34 14.09
C VAL A 701 -28.27 24.27 13.97
N PHE A 702 -27.78 23.09 13.64
CA PHE A 702 -26.36 22.78 13.50
C PHE A 702 -25.88 23.08 12.08
N THR A 703 -25.90 24.37 11.70
CA THR A 703 -25.21 24.85 10.48
C THR A 703 -23.74 25.16 10.79
N ASP A 704 -22.97 25.55 9.75
CA ASP A 704 -21.61 26.08 9.88
C ASP A 704 -21.46 27.16 10.97
N GLN A 705 -22.55 27.86 11.33
CA GLN A 705 -22.54 28.94 12.31
C GLN A 705 -22.96 28.54 13.73
N LEU A 706 -23.55 27.35 13.96
CA LEU A 706 -24.22 26.97 15.22
C LEU A 706 -25.22 28.06 15.66
N GLU A 707 -26.46 27.96 15.19
CA GLU A 707 -27.50 28.94 15.48
C GLU A 707 -28.53 28.35 16.46
N LEU A 708 -28.83 29.07 17.54
CA LEU A 708 -30.04 28.83 18.31
C LEU A 708 -31.13 29.74 17.76
N ARG A 709 -32.22 29.14 17.30
CA ARG A 709 -33.41 29.85 16.86
C ARG A 709 -34.50 29.54 17.88
N TYR A 710 -34.85 30.52 18.69
CA TYR A 710 -36.07 30.45 19.49
C TYR A 710 -37.25 30.67 18.54
N SER A 711 -38.29 29.83 18.60
CA SER A 711 -39.56 30.23 18.00
C SER A 711 -40.31 31.06 19.03
N ASP A 712 -40.53 32.34 18.76
CA ASP A 712 -41.37 33.24 19.58
C ASP A 712 -42.87 32.88 19.54
N ILE A 713 -43.22 31.64 19.20
CA ILE A 713 -44.59 31.16 19.16
C ILE A 713 -44.77 30.23 20.37
N PRO A 714 -45.37 30.72 21.48
CA PRO A 714 -45.84 29.81 22.51
C PRO A 714 -46.81 28.82 21.86
N LEU A 715 -46.66 27.53 22.16
CA LEU A 715 -47.72 26.55 21.97
C LEU A 715 -48.86 26.96 22.91
N ILE A 716 -49.70 27.90 22.46
CA ILE A 716 -50.92 28.30 23.15
C ILE A 716 -51.87 27.09 23.14
N GLU A 717 -52.46 26.84 24.31
CA GLU A 717 -53.69 26.05 24.57
C GLU A 717 -54.47 25.65 23.31
N GLY A 718 -54.25 24.43 22.84
CA GLY A 718 -54.92 23.89 21.66
C GLY A 718 -54.02 22.86 20.99
N GLY A 719 -54.04 21.64 21.54
CA GLY A 719 -53.20 20.53 21.13
C GLY A 719 -53.22 20.20 19.64
N ILE A 720 -52.14 19.54 19.22
CA ILE A 720 -52.11 18.70 18.01
C ILE A 720 -53.10 17.55 18.19
#